data_AF-A0A816MBG1-F1
#
_entry.id   AF-A0A816MBG1-F1
#
_cell.length_a   1.000
_cell.length_b   1.000
_cell.length_c   1.000
_cell.angle_alpha   90.00
_cell.angle_beta   90.00
_cell.angle_gamma   90.00
#
_symmetry.space_group_name_H-M   'P 1'
#
loop_
_entity.id
_entity.type
_entity.pdbx_description
1 polymer ?
#
loop_
_entity_poly.entity_id
_entity_poly.type
_entity_poly.pdbx_seq_one_letter_code
_entity_poly.pdbx_strand_id
1 'polypeptide(L)'
;MVRSSLILTLTPEYTQIDEGFDLMIQALEQICKRVSDNRCTIQTRVPIKEIHYVEDAANEMIRSSVRLVIGNSGSMANFDSVIVTTTARAASLIKFEPRALFVNKYKAFRQLHYDCATKIAHSFSRAFWYEENIRGGSSVTDLSIRFVFYNNFNSSANDVNDGGFILTSYVWATDALLWSALTKEEACEKSLQDLMQLHNRADIRSLVTSCEVKNWCTDQYAIGAYALFTANQETNLDEELGKSIKDTVHFSGEHISYVHRWIEGAIQSSLRIVMHMQEEEFDVVIVDGGVLGMITALTLAKAWNVKRIAVLMSEDSEKLLDVAPFHSVDEKYYLSKASQIVLPLWQELEVMLNLPAGSLLNTHSGFVYMGQSSSKMAEICRNLTISNCSLLLSTQISDGRPFININQPALHLVESGFVNVTLLYSALRRLVEKTPSIILRDRETFSNLKYISGVSHVRIETSRGSLNATKVIFLPGVQTKEMMNKFGLNLNINLYELPSGIRCPMLPASNITSTMPTWLFAPNDNDHYAGYPPDGSGYVCIEPRIVKSKMQKLNSSYEQTNKPDPEILKRLLTWVSQHMSVTVDSTKAIIANNTVLDTILFDDGFILDYIPGFEQMLVLGTHSWSGIQYMPLFAQILGQLVTNNKSSTWPSHYALLLPEFS
;
A
#
# COMPACT_ATOMS: atom_id res chain seq x y z
N MET A 1 17.24 -4.00 0.50
CA MET A 1 17.09 -4.28 1.95
C MET A 1 15.62 -4.48 2.23
N VAL A 2 15.24 -5.71 2.57
CA VAL A 2 13.88 -6.24 2.63
C VAL A 2 13.09 -5.57 3.77
N ARG A 3 11.95 -4.94 3.45
CA ARG A 3 10.93 -4.53 4.44
C ARG A 3 9.84 -5.60 4.46
N SER A 4 9.95 -6.51 5.42
CA SER A 4 8.86 -7.34 5.90
C SER A 4 8.21 -6.61 7.09
N SER A 5 6.99 -6.11 6.91
CA SER A 5 6.19 -5.56 8.01
C SER A 5 5.61 -6.72 8.82
N LEU A 6 6.46 -7.32 9.65
CA LEU A 6 6.01 -8.12 10.78
C LEU A 6 5.41 -7.11 11.79
N ILE A 7 4.11 -7.14 12.04
CA ILE A 7 3.56 -6.47 13.22
C ILE A 7 3.94 -7.34 14.42
N LEU A 8 5.19 -7.21 14.86
CA LEU A 8 5.52 -7.42 16.26
C LEU A 8 5.06 -6.16 16.97
N THR A 9 3.90 -6.22 17.61
CA THR A 9 3.65 -5.30 18.72
C THR A 9 4.80 -5.48 19.70
N LEU A 10 5.64 -4.44 19.85
CA LEU A 10 6.59 -4.28 20.94
C LEU A 10 5.84 -4.01 22.26
N THR A 11 4.76 -4.75 22.51
CA THR A 11 4.21 -4.91 23.85
C THR A 11 4.90 -6.14 24.44
N PRO A 12 5.56 -6.05 25.61
CA PRO A 12 6.17 -7.20 26.28
C PRO A 12 5.13 -8.21 26.81
N GLU A 13 3.86 -8.00 26.48
CA GLU A 13 2.74 -8.84 26.89
C GLU A 13 2.62 -10.02 25.93
N TYR A 14 3.13 -11.17 26.35
CA TYR A 14 2.75 -12.45 25.77
C TYR A 14 1.33 -12.78 26.22
N THR A 15 0.43 -13.00 25.28
CA THR A 15 -0.91 -13.52 25.57
C THR A 15 -0.93 -15.02 25.37
N GLN A 16 -1.42 -15.75 26.37
CA GLN A 16 -1.62 -17.19 26.31
C GLN A 16 -3.12 -17.49 26.16
N ILE A 17 -3.46 -18.52 25.39
CA ILE A 17 -4.81 -19.11 25.43
C ILE A 17 -4.79 -20.14 26.54
N ASP A 18 -5.26 -19.72 27.72
CA ASP A 18 -5.43 -20.62 28.86
C ASP A 18 -6.43 -21.72 28.52
N GLU A 19 -6.26 -22.90 29.11
CA GLU A 19 -7.07 -24.11 28.87
C GLU A 19 -6.88 -24.82 27.51
N GLY A 20 -6.12 -24.24 26.58
CA GLY A 20 -5.67 -24.94 25.38
C GLY A 20 -6.16 -24.37 24.06
N PHE A 21 -5.58 -24.88 22.98
CA PHE A 21 -5.75 -24.31 21.64
C PHE A 21 -7.08 -24.66 20.96
N ASP A 22 -7.81 -25.64 21.50
CA ASP A 22 -9.15 -26.01 21.03
C ASP A 22 -10.17 -24.89 21.24
N LEU A 23 -10.00 -24.03 22.25
CA LEU A 23 -10.81 -22.82 22.42
C LEU A 23 -10.74 -21.90 21.20
N MET A 24 -9.56 -21.79 20.55
CA MET A 24 -9.42 -21.00 19.34
C MET A 24 -10.26 -21.57 18.19
N ILE A 25 -10.28 -22.90 18.05
CA ILE A 25 -11.09 -23.58 17.03
C ILE A 25 -12.58 -23.34 17.31
N GLN A 26 -13.01 -23.49 18.56
CA GLN A 26 -14.40 -23.23 18.98
C GLN A 26 -14.81 -21.78 18.73
N ALA A 27 -13.94 -20.82 19.03
CA ALA A 27 -14.19 -19.40 18.78
C ALA A 27 -14.35 -19.11 17.27
N LEU A 28 -13.49 -19.68 16.43
CA LEU A 28 -13.60 -19.56 14.97
C LEU A 28 -14.92 -20.16 14.45
N GLU A 29 -15.33 -21.32 14.96
CA GLU A 29 -16.64 -21.91 14.62
C GLU A 29 -17.80 -21.00 15.03
N GLN A 30 -17.74 -20.37 16.22
CA GLN A 30 -18.74 -19.41 16.67
C GLN A 30 -18.78 -18.16 15.80
N ILE A 31 -17.63 -17.64 15.37
CA ILE A 31 -17.55 -16.49 14.45
C ILE A 31 -18.23 -16.84 13.13
N CYS A 32 -17.91 -18.00 12.55
CA CYS A 32 -18.58 -18.48 11.33
C CYS A 32 -20.10 -18.58 11.47
N LYS A 33 -20.59 -19.02 12.64
CA LYS A 33 -22.03 -19.07 12.96
C LYS A 33 -22.67 -17.69 13.16
N ARG A 34 -21.93 -16.70 13.69
CA ARG A 34 -22.45 -15.33 13.92
C ARG A 34 -22.44 -14.47 12.66
N VAL A 35 -21.47 -14.68 11.77
CA VAL A 35 -21.30 -13.91 10.53
C VAL A 35 -22.31 -14.32 9.44
N SER A 36 -23.11 -15.37 9.66
CA SER A 36 -23.89 -16.01 8.60
C SER A 36 -25.38 -15.63 8.57
N ASP A 37 -25.72 -14.78 7.59
CA ASP A 37 -26.95 -14.92 6.77
C ASP A 37 -26.82 -16.16 5.85
N ASN A 38 -26.64 -17.36 6.41
CA ASN A 38 -26.38 -18.61 5.66
C ASN A 38 -25.12 -18.64 4.76
N ARG A 39 -24.21 -17.66 4.86
CA ARG A 39 -23.03 -17.54 3.97
C ARG A 39 -21.80 -18.39 4.37
N CYS A 40 -21.85 -19.10 5.50
CA CYS A 40 -20.73 -19.94 5.96
C CYS A 40 -21.26 -21.26 6.53
N THR A 41 -20.76 -22.39 6.02
CA THR A 41 -21.10 -23.74 6.49
C THR A 41 -19.84 -24.49 6.88
N ILE A 42 -19.83 -25.08 8.07
CA ILE A 42 -18.72 -25.92 8.55
C ILE A 42 -19.19 -27.37 8.56
N GLN A 43 -18.40 -28.26 7.95
CA GLN A 43 -18.61 -29.70 7.97
C GLN A 43 -17.33 -30.39 8.45
N THR A 44 -17.43 -31.18 9.53
CA THR A 44 -16.31 -31.95 10.07
C THR A 44 -16.52 -33.44 9.82
N ARG A 45 -15.43 -34.23 9.82
CA ARG A 45 -15.46 -35.69 9.53
C ARG A 45 -15.97 -36.03 8.12
N VAL A 46 -15.76 -35.12 7.17
CA VAL A 46 -16.18 -35.25 5.78
C VAL A 46 -14.92 -35.29 4.89
N PRO A 47 -14.31 -36.47 4.65
CA PRO A 47 -13.07 -36.56 3.90
C PRO A 47 -13.33 -36.32 2.40
N ILE A 48 -12.58 -35.41 1.79
CA ILE A 48 -12.58 -35.19 0.34
C ILE A 48 -11.69 -36.23 -0.33
N LYS A 49 -12.23 -36.96 -1.31
CA LYS A 49 -11.50 -38.01 -2.05
C LYS A 49 -11.02 -37.54 -3.40
N GLU A 50 -11.83 -36.74 -4.09
CA GLU A 50 -11.49 -36.23 -5.42
C GLU A 50 -11.82 -34.74 -5.56
N ILE A 51 -11.00 -34.03 -6.35
CA ILE A 51 -11.16 -32.62 -6.72
C ILE A 51 -11.04 -32.54 -8.24
N HIS A 52 -12.15 -32.21 -8.90
CA HIS A 52 -12.24 -32.17 -10.35
C HIS A 52 -12.35 -30.71 -10.80
N TYR A 53 -11.37 -30.25 -11.57
CA TYR A 53 -11.49 -29.01 -12.34
C TYR A 53 -12.40 -29.25 -13.55
N VAL A 54 -13.40 -28.41 -13.72
CA VAL A 54 -14.41 -28.50 -14.78
C VAL A 54 -14.40 -27.21 -15.58
N GLU A 55 -14.23 -27.31 -16.90
CA GLU A 55 -14.43 -26.22 -17.86
C GLU A 55 -15.69 -26.49 -18.66
N ASP A 56 -16.70 -25.64 -18.50
CA ASP A 56 -17.91 -25.67 -19.33
C ASP A 56 -17.84 -24.53 -20.37
N ALA A 57 -17.87 -24.91 -21.64
CA ALA A 57 -17.97 -23.97 -22.75
C ALA A 57 -19.47 -23.77 -23.09
N ALA A 58 -20.09 -22.77 -22.49
CA ALA A 58 -21.46 -22.37 -22.81
C ALA A 58 -21.46 -20.93 -23.35
N ASN A 59 -22.02 -20.72 -24.55
CA ASN A 59 -22.16 -19.41 -25.20
C ASN A 59 -20.84 -18.63 -25.36
N GLU A 60 -19.79 -19.26 -25.91
CA GLU A 60 -18.48 -18.64 -26.17
C GLU A 60 -17.73 -18.12 -24.92
N MET A 61 -18.27 -18.34 -23.71
CA MET A 61 -17.65 -18.00 -22.44
C MET A 61 -17.25 -19.28 -21.71
N ILE A 62 -15.96 -19.44 -21.41
CA ILE A 62 -15.46 -20.58 -20.62
C ILE A 62 -15.77 -20.29 -19.14
N ARG A 63 -16.64 -21.09 -18.53
CA ARG A 63 -16.87 -21.07 -17.09
C ARG A 63 -16.08 -22.20 -16.44
N SER A 64 -15.15 -21.84 -15.57
CA SER A 64 -14.40 -22.79 -14.76
C SER A 64 -15.09 -22.99 -13.41
N SER A 65 -15.18 -24.23 -12.96
CA SER A 65 -15.68 -24.59 -11.63
C SER A 65 -14.92 -25.79 -11.07
N VAL A 66 -15.15 -26.09 -9.80
CA VAL A 66 -14.55 -27.22 -9.10
C VAL A 66 -15.63 -28.11 -8.53
N ARG A 67 -15.57 -29.39 -8.87
CA ARG A 67 -16.43 -30.44 -8.29
C ARG A 67 -15.65 -31.25 -7.27
N LEU A 68 -16.17 -31.32 -6.05
CA LEU A 68 -15.65 -32.16 -4.97
C LEU A 68 -16.40 -33.48 -4.92
N VAL A 69 -15.66 -34.58 -4.72
CA VAL A 69 -16.23 -35.90 -4.38
C VAL A 69 -15.97 -36.19 -2.91
N ILE A 70 -17.07 -36.35 -2.18
CA ILE A 70 -17.13 -36.35 -0.73
C ILE A 70 -17.38 -37.76 -0.19
N GLY A 71 -16.51 -38.19 0.73
CA GLY A 71 -16.65 -39.44 1.47
C GLY A 71 -16.59 -40.69 0.59
N ASN A 72 -16.94 -41.83 1.18
CA ASN A 72 -17.02 -43.12 0.46
C ASN A 72 -18.38 -43.30 -0.26
N SER A 73 -19.37 -42.46 0.04
CA SER A 73 -20.67 -42.47 -0.65
C SER A 73 -20.62 -41.87 -2.04
N GLY A 74 -19.55 -41.13 -2.38
CA GLY A 74 -19.37 -40.49 -3.69
C GLY A 74 -20.26 -39.26 -3.90
N SER A 75 -20.76 -38.65 -2.83
CA SER A 75 -21.59 -37.44 -2.93
C SER A 75 -20.79 -36.31 -3.60
N MET A 76 -21.43 -35.54 -4.48
CA MET A 76 -20.75 -34.48 -5.24
C MET A 76 -21.27 -33.10 -4.84
N ALA A 77 -20.36 -32.13 -4.80
CA ALA A 77 -20.70 -30.71 -4.60
C ALA A 77 -19.86 -29.84 -5.55
N ASN A 78 -20.46 -28.81 -6.14
CA ASN A 78 -19.79 -27.88 -7.05
C ASN A 78 -19.53 -26.54 -6.34
N PHE A 79 -18.38 -25.96 -6.64
CA PHE A 79 -17.90 -24.67 -6.11
C PHE A 79 -17.25 -23.87 -7.23
N ASP A 80 -17.21 -22.55 -7.12
CA ASP A 80 -16.50 -21.71 -8.09
C ASP A 80 -14.97 -21.90 -7.96
N SER A 81 -14.48 -21.88 -6.72
CA SER A 81 -13.08 -22.12 -6.38
C SER A 81 -12.93 -22.87 -5.05
N VAL A 82 -11.78 -23.52 -4.83
CA VAL A 82 -11.46 -24.25 -3.60
C VAL A 82 -10.04 -23.93 -3.12
N ILE A 83 -9.84 -23.89 -1.79
CA ILE A 83 -8.52 -23.78 -1.16
C ILE A 83 -8.22 -25.10 -0.45
N VAL A 84 -7.17 -25.80 -0.87
CA VAL A 84 -6.69 -27.02 -0.23
C VAL A 84 -5.70 -26.66 0.87
N THR A 85 -6.08 -26.89 2.13
CA THR A 85 -5.30 -26.49 3.33
C THR A 85 -4.60 -27.67 4.03
N THR A 86 -4.61 -28.86 3.42
CA THR A 86 -4.00 -30.08 3.99
C THR A 86 -2.47 -30.02 3.94
N THR A 87 -1.78 -30.92 4.64
CA THR A 87 -0.35 -31.14 4.37
C THR A 87 -0.15 -31.60 2.93
N ALA A 88 1.05 -31.38 2.38
CA ALA A 88 1.38 -31.85 1.03
C ALA A 88 1.27 -33.39 0.90
N ARG A 89 1.59 -34.12 1.97
CA ARG A 89 1.48 -35.59 2.01
C ARG A 89 0.02 -36.05 1.99
N ALA A 90 -0.86 -35.44 2.77
CA ALA A 90 -2.29 -35.73 2.74
C ALA A 90 -2.91 -35.33 1.39
N ALA A 91 -2.53 -34.19 0.82
CA ALA A 91 -2.96 -33.76 -0.52
C ALA A 91 -2.60 -34.80 -1.59
N SER A 92 -1.46 -35.49 -1.45
CA SER A 92 -1.04 -36.53 -2.40
C SER A 92 -1.96 -37.75 -2.48
N LEU A 93 -2.83 -37.95 -1.47
CA LEU A 93 -3.86 -39.00 -1.45
C LEU A 93 -5.20 -38.55 -2.05
N ILE A 94 -5.39 -37.25 -2.29
CA ILE A 94 -6.56 -36.72 -2.99
C ILE A 94 -6.35 -36.93 -4.49
N LYS A 95 -7.39 -37.39 -5.19
CA LYS A 95 -7.38 -37.53 -6.64
C LYS A 95 -7.77 -36.21 -7.31
N PHE A 96 -6.82 -35.56 -8.00
CA PHE A 96 -7.06 -34.34 -8.76
C PHE A 96 -7.24 -34.66 -10.24
N GLU A 97 -8.33 -34.17 -10.84
CA GLU A 97 -8.66 -34.35 -12.25
C GLU A 97 -8.89 -32.99 -12.96
N PRO A 98 -8.56 -32.86 -14.26
CA PRO A 98 -7.87 -33.85 -15.08
C PRO A 98 -6.40 -33.98 -14.69
N ARG A 99 -5.91 -35.21 -14.56
CA ARG A 99 -4.55 -35.53 -14.09
C ARG A 99 -3.43 -34.70 -14.75
N ALA A 100 -3.59 -34.36 -16.03
CA ALA A 100 -2.63 -33.59 -16.81
C ALA A 100 -2.31 -32.20 -16.22
N LEU A 101 -3.28 -31.53 -15.59
CA LEU A 101 -3.09 -30.21 -14.99
C LEU A 101 -2.28 -30.26 -13.68
N PHE A 102 -2.26 -31.42 -13.01
CA PHE A 102 -1.70 -31.56 -11.66
C PHE A 102 -0.40 -32.36 -11.63
N VAL A 103 0.20 -32.71 -12.77
CA VAL A 103 1.38 -33.60 -12.82
C VAL A 103 2.54 -33.06 -11.98
N ASN A 104 2.88 -31.77 -12.14
CA ASN A 104 3.97 -31.16 -11.39
C ASN A 104 3.61 -30.96 -9.92
N LYS A 105 2.36 -30.57 -9.63
CA LYS A 105 1.81 -30.52 -8.28
C LYS A 105 1.97 -31.85 -7.52
N TYR A 106 1.64 -32.98 -8.15
CA TYR A 106 1.84 -34.31 -7.55
C TYR A 106 3.31 -34.65 -7.33
N LYS A 107 4.22 -34.21 -8.22
CA LYS A 107 5.67 -34.38 -8.00
C LYS A 107 6.09 -33.59 -6.77
N ALA A 108 5.68 -32.33 -6.65
CA ALA A 108 6.00 -31.48 -5.51
C ALA A 108 5.49 -32.07 -4.19
N PHE A 109 4.22 -32.50 -4.14
CA PHE A 109 3.62 -33.12 -2.96
C PHE A 109 4.37 -34.36 -2.47
N ARG A 110 4.81 -35.22 -3.40
CA ARG A 110 5.51 -36.46 -3.06
C ARG A 110 6.97 -36.23 -2.68
N GLN A 111 7.64 -35.29 -3.35
CA GLN A 111 9.05 -35.01 -3.11
C GLN A 111 9.29 -34.22 -1.84
N LEU A 112 8.38 -33.31 -1.48
CA LEU A 112 8.51 -32.49 -0.28
C LEU A 112 8.76 -33.37 0.96
N HIS A 113 9.86 -33.06 1.65
CA HIS A 113 10.18 -33.69 2.92
C HIS A 113 9.30 -33.12 4.03
N TYR A 114 8.49 -34.01 4.60
CA TYR A 114 7.80 -33.80 5.86
C TYR A 114 8.50 -34.64 6.90
N ASP A 115 8.87 -34.02 8.01
CA ASP A 115 9.49 -34.73 9.11
C ASP A 115 8.42 -35.34 10.02
N CYS A 116 8.87 -36.29 10.82
CA CYS A 116 8.11 -37.02 11.81
C CYS A 116 8.22 -36.37 13.18
N ALA A 117 7.14 -36.47 13.97
CA ALA A 117 7.17 -36.07 15.37
C ALA A 117 6.23 -36.94 16.20
N THR A 118 6.60 -37.14 17.46
CA THR A 118 5.75 -37.79 18.46
C THR A 118 5.81 -37.02 19.76
N LYS A 119 4.64 -36.72 20.34
CA LYS A 119 4.49 -36.22 21.70
C LYS A 119 3.84 -37.27 22.58
N ILE A 120 4.40 -37.47 23.77
CA ILE A 120 3.80 -38.29 24.82
C ILE A 120 3.67 -37.43 26.06
N ALA A 121 2.46 -37.27 26.56
CA ALA A 121 2.18 -36.50 27.76
C ALA A 121 1.55 -37.40 28.82
N HIS A 122 2.04 -37.28 30.05
CA HIS A 122 1.45 -37.91 31.23
C HIS A 122 0.85 -36.83 32.12
N SER A 123 -0.38 -37.06 32.58
CA SER A 123 -0.95 -36.29 33.68
C SER A 123 -0.74 -37.02 34.99
N PHE A 124 -0.59 -36.26 36.06
CA PHE A 124 -0.32 -36.75 37.40
C PHE A 124 -1.29 -36.11 38.38
N SER A 125 -1.73 -36.89 39.38
CA SER A 125 -2.53 -36.40 40.51
C SER A 125 -1.71 -35.49 41.43
N ARG A 126 -0.38 -35.56 41.35
CA ARG A 126 0.55 -34.78 42.16
C ARG A 126 1.73 -34.32 41.32
N ALA A 127 2.08 -33.04 41.43
CA ALA A 127 3.20 -32.43 40.70
C ALA A 127 4.56 -32.78 41.34
N PHE A 128 4.94 -34.06 41.35
CA PHE A 128 6.14 -34.55 42.08
C PHE A 128 7.43 -33.79 41.73
N TRP A 129 7.57 -33.31 40.49
CA TRP A 129 8.73 -32.52 40.04
C TRP A 129 8.89 -31.22 40.83
N TYR A 130 7.83 -30.71 41.46
CA TYR A 130 7.91 -29.57 42.34
C TYR A 130 8.68 -29.86 43.64
N GLU A 131 8.67 -31.10 44.12
CA GLU A 131 9.45 -31.55 45.27
C GLU A 131 10.96 -31.54 44.97
N GLU A 132 11.31 -31.71 43.69
CA GLU A 132 12.68 -31.70 43.17
C GLU A 132 13.15 -30.30 42.76
N ASN A 133 12.39 -29.26 43.13
CA ASN A 133 12.62 -27.86 42.74
C ASN A 133 12.62 -27.60 41.23
N ILE A 134 11.97 -28.47 40.44
CA ILE A 134 11.76 -28.24 39.01
C ILE A 134 10.53 -27.35 38.87
N ARG A 135 10.70 -26.13 38.34
CA ARG A 135 9.62 -25.18 38.06
C ARG A 135 9.67 -24.82 36.58
N GLY A 136 9.42 -25.82 35.74
CA GLY A 136 9.38 -25.70 34.29
C GLY A 136 10.71 -25.98 33.62
N GLY A 137 10.80 -25.66 32.34
CA GLY A 137 11.97 -25.96 31.52
C GLY A 137 11.96 -27.39 30.99
N SER A 138 13.14 -27.90 30.64
CA SER A 138 13.27 -29.19 29.98
C SER A 138 14.46 -30.00 30.46
N SER A 139 14.31 -31.33 30.48
CA SER A 139 15.43 -32.28 30.63
C SER A 139 15.77 -32.91 29.28
N VAL A 140 17.07 -33.14 29.07
CA VAL A 140 17.59 -33.89 27.91
C VAL A 140 18.25 -35.17 28.43
N THR A 141 17.94 -36.30 27.81
CA THR A 141 18.42 -37.63 28.22
C THR A 141 18.77 -38.51 27.02
N ASP A 142 19.63 -39.49 27.24
CA ASP A 142 19.95 -40.59 26.33
C ASP A 142 18.90 -41.72 26.34
N LEU A 143 17.93 -41.69 27.26
CA LEU A 143 16.76 -42.57 27.25
C LEU A 143 15.85 -42.29 26.04
N SER A 144 14.95 -43.24 25.74
CA SER A 144 14.06 -43.15 24.57
C SER A 144 13.14 -41.93 24.58
N ILE A 145 12.85 -41.38 25.77
CA ILE A 145 12.04 -40.16 25.93
C ILE A 145 12.72 -38.87 25.45
N ARG A 146 14.05 -38.84 25.35
CA ARG A 146 14.94 -37.76 24.83
C ARG A 146 14.75 -36.37 25.43
N PHE A 147 13.60 -35.72 25.21
CA PHE A 147 13.27 -34.38 25.67
C PHE A 147 11.99 -34.41 26.53
N VAL A 148 12.14 -34.07 27.80
CA VAL A 148 11.06 -33.93 28.77
C VAL A 148 10.79 -32.45 28.99
N PHE A 149 9.54 -32.00 28.93
CA PHE A 149 9.18 -30.62 29.26
C PHE A 149 8.22 -30.58 30.45
N TYR A 150 8.62 -29.85 31.49
CA TYR A 150 7.84 -29.68 32.70
C TYR A 150 6.94 -28.47 32.57
N ASN A 151 5.68 -28.65 32.97
CA ASN A 151 4.72 -27.59 32.90
C ASN A 151 4.75 -26.69 34.16
N ASN A 152 4.37 -25.41 33.98
CA ASN A 152 4.33 -24.36 35.02
C ASN A 152 2.94 -23.73 35.21
N PHE A 153 1.88 -24.31 34.64
CA PHE A 153 0.54 -23.67 34.55
C PHE A 153 -0.10 -23.26 35.90
N ASN A 154 0.41 -23.69 37.06
CA ASN A 154 -0.10 -23.32 38.40
C ASN A 154 0.86 -22.42 39.20
N SER A 155 1.40 -21.37 38.58
CA SER A 155 2.30 -20.41 39.26
C SER A 155 1.63 -19.63 40.41
N SER A 156 0.30 -19.58 40.46
CA SER A 156 -0.45 -18.89 41.51
C SER A 156 -0.58 -19.70 42.81
N ALA A 157 -0.41 -21.02 42.78
CA ALA A 157 -0.55 -21.87 43.97
C ALA A 157 0.74 -22.59 44.40
N ASN A 158 1.67 -22.94 43.50
CA ASN A 158 2.83 -23.79 43.83
C ASN A 158 2.46 -25.06 44.65
N ASP A 159 1.19 -25.46 44.68
CA ASP A 159 0.71 -26.57 45.48
C ASP A 159 0.97 -27.87 44.71
N VAL A 160 1.77 -28.72 45.33
CA VAL A 160 2.14 -30.03 44.78
C VAL A 160 0.89 -30.91 44.61
N ASN A 161 -0.17 -30.67 45.38
CA ASN A 161 -1.40 -31.47 45.39
C ASN A 161 -2.38 -31.16 44.24
N ASP A 162 -2.17 -30.07 43.49
CA ASP A 162 -3.02 -29.73 42.34
C ASP A 162 -2.71 -30.55 41.08
N GLY A 163 -1.70 -31.43 41.16
CA GLY A 163 -1.29 -32.27 40.05
C GLY A 163 -0.74 -31.47 38.86
N GLY A 164 -0.85 -32.04 37.67
CA GLY A 164 -0.46 -31.38 36.43
C GLY A 164 -0.11 -32.39 35.34
N PHE A 165 0.57 -31.93 34.29
CA PHE A 165 1.08 -32.82 33.25
C PHE A 165 2.52 -32.49 32.90
N ILE A 166 3.25 -33.52 32.46
CA ILE A 166 4.58 -33.43 31.87
C ILE A 166 4.45 -33.88 30.42
N LEU A 167 5.03 -33.12 29.50
CA LEU A 167 5.32 -33.63 28.16
C LEU A 167 6.53 -34.55 28.29
N THR A 168 6.27 -35.80 28.66
CA THR A 168 7.26 -36.83 28.99
C THR A 168 8.21 -37.10 27.84
N SER A 169 7.73 -37.03 26.60
CA SER A 169 8.60 -37.10 25.43
C SER A 169 8.09 -36.18 24.34
N TYR A 170 9.00 -35.42 23.72
CA TYR A 170 8.76 -34.80 22.43
C TYR A 170 9.97 -35.00 21.54
N VAL A 171 9.79 -35.85 20.53
CA VAL A 171 10.86 -36.26 19.61
C VAL A 171 10.47 -36.05 18.16
N TRP A 172 11.50 -35.97 17.31
CA TRP A 172 11.38 -35.75 15.87
C TRP A 172 12.21 -36.75 15.08
N ALA A 173 12.00 -36.80 13.76
CA ALA A 173 12.78 -37.60 12.83
C ALA A 173 12.90 -39.07 13.26
N THR A 174 14.11 -39.62 13.25
CA THR A 174 14.40 -41.01 13.57
C THR A 174 13.92 -41.41 14.96
N ASP A 175 14.02 -40.52 15.95
CA ASP A 175 13.57 -40.80 17.33
C ASP A 175 12.03 -40.95 17.38
N ALA A 176 11.29 -40.23 16.54
CA ALA A 176 9.83 -40.37 16.44
C ALA A 176 9.38 -41.69 15.78
N LEU A 177 10.21 -42.27 14.91
CA LEU A 177 9.91 -43.55 14.26
C LEU A 177 9.86 -44.71 15.26
N LEU A 178 10.70 -44.68 16.31
CA LEU A 178 10.68 -45.68 17.38
C LEU A 178 9.28 -45.81 17.98
N TRP A 179 8.69 -44.68 18.37
CA TRP A 179 7.35 -44.63 18.97
C TRP A 179 6.24 -44.99 17.98
N SER A 180 6.49 -44.92 16.68
CA SER A 180 5.52 -45.29 15.64
C SER A 180 5.31 -46.81 15.54
N ALA A 181 6.27 -47.60 16.03
CA ALA A 181 6.17 -49.06 16.05
C ALA A 181 5.40 -49.59 17.27
N LEU A 182 5.14 -48.75 18.27
CA LEU A 182 4.48 -49.12 19.52
C LEU A 182 3.00 -48.77 19.49
N THR A 183 2.20 -49.56 20.20
CA THR A 183 0.83 -49.17 20.56
C THR A 183 0.85 -47.99 21.53
N LYS A 184 -0.29 -47.30 21.70
CA LYS A 184 -0.41 -46.17 22.65
C LYS A 184 -0.03 -46.64 24.06
N GLU A 185 -0.52 -47.81 24.45
CA GLU A 185 -0.32 -48.40 25.78
C GLU A 185 1.16 -48.72 26.03
N GLU A 186 1.84 -49.35 25.06
CA GLU A 186 3.28 -49.64 25.14
C GLU A 186 4.12 -48.35 25.18
N ALA A 187 3.77 -47.35 24.38
CA ALA A 187 4.47 -46.07 24.35
C ALA A 187 4.33 -45.32 25.69
N CYS A 188 3.13 -45.30 26.26
CA CYS A 188 2.86 -44.73 27.59
C CYS A 188 3.66 -45.45 28.67
N GLU A 189 3.60 -46.77 28.71
CA GLU A 189 4.31 -47.58 29.70
C GLU A 189 5.83 -47.41 29.60
N LYS A 190 6.40 -47.48 28.39
CA LYS A 190 7.85 -47.30 28.18
C LYS A 190 8.32 -45.89 28.55
N SER A 191 7.59 -44.85 28.14
CA SER A 191 7.96 -43.47 28.48
C SER A 191 7.81 -43.16 29.97
N LEU A 192 6.83 -43.77 30.66
CA LEU A 192 6.71 -43.68 32.11
C LEU A 192 7.90 -44.36 32.82
N GLN A 193 8.31 -45.55 32.37
CA GLN A 193 9.50 -46.24 32.92
C GLN A 193 10.77 -45.38 32.77
N ASP A 194 10.97 -44.76 31.60
CA ASP A 194 12.10 -43.87 31.37
C ASP A 194 12.03 -42.61 32.26
N LEU A 195 10.83 -42.05 32.47
CA LEU A 195 10.65 -40.91 33.36
C LEU A 195 10.97 -41.28 34.82
N MET A 196 10.50 -42.45 35.28
CA MET A 196 10.83 -42.98 36.61
C MET A 196 12.34 -43.18 36.79
N GLN A 197 13.03 -43.66 35.75
CA GLN A 197 14.47 -43.82 35.74
C GLN A 197 15.20 -42.47 35.76
N LEU A 198 14.75 -41.51 34.96
CA LEU A 198 15.33 -40.16 34.89
C LEU A 198 15.30 -39.45 36.26
N HIS A 199 14.17 -39.55 36.97
CA HIS A 199 14.00 -38.96 38.30
C HIS A 199 14.46 -39.88 39.44
N ASN A 200 14.85 -41.13 39.15
CA ASN A 200 15.17 -42.15 40.13
C ASN A 200 14.06 -42.32 41.21
N ARG A 201 12.79 -42.33 40.78
CA ARG A 201 11.60 -42.35 41.64
C ARG A 201 10.59 -43.37 41.13
N ALA A 202 10.45 -44.50 41.85
CA ALA A 202 9.53 -45.58 41.47
C ALA A 202 8.05 -45.28 41.77
N ASP A 203 7.79 -44.38 42.72
CA ASP A 203 6.45 -43.98 43.15
C ASP A 203 5.74 -43.09 42.13
N ILE A 204 6.44 -42.51 41.14
CA ILE A 204 5.82 -41.72 40.05
C ILE A 204 4.70 -42.51 39.36
N ARG A 205 4.84 -43.85 39.25
CA ARG A 205 3.82 -44.71 38.65
C ARG A 205 2.45 -44.57 39.32
N SER A 206 2.38 -44.49 40.65
CA SER A 206 1.10 -44.41 41.37
C SER A 206 0.44 -43.03 41.24
N LEU A 207 1.19 -42.03 40.75
CA LEU A 207 0.71 -40.67 40.57
C LEU A 207 0.07 -40.45 39.19
N VAL A 208 0.33 -41.32 38.21
CA VAL A 208 -0.19 -41.16 36.84
C VAL A 208 -1.70 -41.26 36.84
N THR A 209 -2.36 -40.27 36.23
CA THR A 209 -3.82 -40.24 36.05
C THR A 209 -4.23 -40.52 34.61
N SER A 210 -3.43 -40.13 33.62
CA SER A 210 -3.68 -40.42 32.21
C SER A 210 -2.40 -40.31 31.38
N CYS A 211 -2.43 -40.88 30.17
CA CYS A 211 -1.38 -40.71 29.18
C CYS A 211 -1.99 -40.56 27.77
N GLU A 212 -1.46 -39.59 27.02
CA GLU A 212 -1.83 -39.35 25.63
C GLU A 212 -0.60 -39.35 24.72
N VAL A 213 -0.74 -40.00 23.57
CA VAL A 213 0.31 -40.11 22.54
C VAL A 213 -0.22 -39.50 21.26
N LYS A 214 0.46 -38.45 20.79
CA LYS A 214 0.22 -37.87 19.47
C LYS A 214 1.40 -38.15 18.57
N ASN A 215 1.19 -39.06 17.62
CA ASN A 215 2.13 -39.34 16.54
C ASN A 215 1.57 -38.77 15.23
N TRP A 216 2.29 -37.82 14.62
CA TRP A 216 1.86 -37.19 13.38
C TRP A 216 2.18 -38.02 12.12
N CYS A 217 3.14 -38.96 12.21
CA CYS A 217 3.54 -39.80 11.08
C CYS A 217 2.47 -40.81 10.69
N THR A 218 1.76 -41.33 11.69
CA THR A 218 0.70 -42.32 11.53
C THR A 218 -0.70 -41.69 11.52
N ASP A 219 -0.78 -40.36 11.63
CA ASP A 219 -2.05 -39.63 11.51
C ASP A 219 -2.53 -39.66 10.05
N GLN A 220 -3.68 -40.27 9.82
CA GLN A 220 -4.27 -40.45 8.48
C GLN A 220 -4.62 -39.14 7.74
N TYR A 221 -4.74 -38.02 8.45
CA TYR A 221 -5.08 -36.71 7.88
C TYR A 221 -3.90 -35.75 7.77
N ALA A 222 -2.81 -35.98 8.54
CA ALA A 222 -1.61 -35.16 8.48
C ALA A 222 -0.45 -35.84 7.72
N ILE A 223 -0.20 -37.13 7.96
CA ILE A 223 0.86 -37.93 7.32
C ILE A 223 2.23 -37.22 7.37
N GLY A 224 2.58 -36.73 8.56
CA GLY A 224 3.75 -35.89 8.81
C GLY A 224 3.46 -34.76 9.79
N ALA A 225 4.50 -34.30 10.49
CA ALA A 225 4.37 -33.26 11.52
C ALA A 225 4.52 -31.85 10.95
N TYR A 226 5.55 -31.63 10.14
CA TYR A 226 5.84 -30.33 9.54
C TYR A 226 6.76 -30.48 8.32
N ALA A 227 6.70 -29.52 7.41
CA ALA A 227 7.65 -29.43 6.32
C ALA A 227 9.04 -29.05 6.85
N LEU A 228 10.04 -29.76 6.35
CA LEU A 228 11.44 -29.44 6.58
C LEU A 228 12.17 -29.62 5.26
N PHE A 229 12.34 -28.54 4.50
CA PHE A 229 12.99 -28.63 3.20
C PHE A 229 14.40 -29.22 3.32
N THR A 230 14.65 -30.28 2.56
CA THR A 230 16.00 -30.80 2.36
C THR A 230 16.71 -29.99 1.27
N ALA A 231 18.01 -30.25 1.06
CA ALA A 231 18.82 -29.50 0.09
C ALA A 231 18.13 -29.36 -1.28
N ASN A 232 18.10 -28.12 -1.79
CA ASN A 232 17.48 -27.70 -3.05
C ASN A 232 15.94 -27.84 -3.15
N GLN A 233 15.22 -28.30 -2.12
CA GLN A 233 13.77 -28.44 -2.22
C GLN A 233 13.03 -27.12 -2.25
N GLU A 234 13.45 -26.13 -1.45
CA GLU A 234 12.84 -24.79 -1.48
C GLU A 234 12.93 -24.19 -2.88
N THR A 235 14.13 -24.15 -3.48
CA THR A 235 14.36 -23.62 -4.83
C THR A 235 13.58 -24.37 -5.92
N ASN A 236 13.45 -25.70 -5.81
CA ASN A 236 12.89 -26.53 -6.88
C ASN A 236 11.37 -26.73 -6.77
N LEU A 237 10.80 -26.61 -5.56
CA LEU A 237 9.41 -27.01 -5.29
C LEU A 237 8.52 -25.85 -4.85
N ASP A 238 9.05 -24.78 -4.24
CA ASP A 238 8.23 -23.71 -3.62
C ASP A 238 7.21 -23.10 -4.59
N GLU A 239 7.65 -22.72 -5.79
CA GLU A 239 6.77 -22.18 -6.84
C GLU A 239 5.62 -23.15 -7.14
N GLU A 240 5.94 -24.41 -7.41
CA GLU A 240 4.94 -25.41 -7.77
C GLU A 240 4.07 -25.81 -6.58
N LEU A 241 4.51 -25.70 -5.33
CA LEU A 241 3.69 -25.94 -4.14
C LEU A 241 2.61 -24.86 -4.00
N GLY A 242 2.97 -23.59 -4.17
CA GLY A 242 2.06 -22.45 -4.01
C GLY A 242 1.20 -22.11 -5.23
N LYS A 243 1.56 -22.59 -6.42
CA LYS A 243 0.86 -22.28 -7.68
C LYS A 243 -0.60 -22.72 -7.70
N SER A 244 -1.52 -21.82 -8.07
CA SER A 244 -2.93 -22.16 -8.34
C SER A 244 -3.06 -22.99 -9.63
N ILE A 245 -4.09 -23.83 -9.71
CA ILE A 245 -4.51 -24.43 -10.99
C ILE A 245 -5.65 -23.60 -11.53
N LYS A 246 -5.40 -22.93 -12.66
CA LYS A 246 -6.40 -22.17 -13.44
C LYS A 246 -7.19 -21.18 -12.56
N ASP A 247 -6.54 -20.63 -11.54
CA ASP A 247 -7.12 -19.69 -10.56
C ASP A 247 -8.44 -20.15 -9.91
N THR A 248 -8.63 -21.46 -9.80
CA THR A 248 -9.83 -22.09 -9.22
C THR A 248 -9.48 -23.11 -8.12
N VAL A 249 -8.36 -23.82 -8.25
CA VAL A 249 -7.85 -24.70 -7.19
C VAL A 249 -6.58 -24.10 -6.60
N HIS A 250 -6.68 -23.59 -5.37
CA HIS A 250 -5.61 -22.94 -4.63
C HIS A 250 -5.08 -23.88 -3.52
N PHE A 251 -3.85 -23.61 -3.06
CA PHE A 251 -3.19 -24.45 -2.05
C PHE A 251 -2.60 -23.58 -0.95
N SER A 252 -2.89 -23.92 0.30
CA SER A 252 -2.44 -23.21 1.50
C SER A 252 -1.84 -24.19 2.52
N GLY A 253 -0.97 -23.70 3.38
CA GLY A 253 -0.38 -24.48 4.46
C GLY A 253 1.00 -23.97 4.86
N GLU A 254 1.50 -24.44 6.00
CA GLU A 254 2.82 -24.04 6.52
C GLU A 254 3.98 -24.37 5.55
N HIS A 255 3.81 -25.37 4.70
CA HIS A 255 4.76 -25.75 3.66
C HIS A 255 4.83 -24.77 2.46
N ILE A 256 3.96 -23.76 2.42
CA ILE A 256 3.88 -22.73 1.37
C ILE A 256 4.18 -21.34 1.97
N SER A 257 4.70 -21.28 3.20
CA SER A 257 5.15 -20.05 3.84
C SER A 257 6.62 -20.20 4.22
N TYR A 258 7.35 -19.09 4.28
CA TYR A 258 8.70 -19.06 4.82
C TYR A 258 8.77 -19.39 6.32
N VAL A 259 7.63 -19.37 7.03
CA VAL A 259 7.50 -19.74 8.44
C VAL A 259 6.99 -21.17 8.56
N HIS A 260 7.84 -22.14 8.23
CA HIS A 260 7.51 -23.56 8.34
C HIS A 260 7.27 -23.99 9.80
N ARG A 261 6.62 -25.14 9.98
CA ARG A 261 6.35 -25.84 11.26
C ARG A 261 5.33 -25.18 12.18
N TRP A 262 5.01 -23.91 11.96
CA TRP A 262 4.14 -23.13 12.84
C TRP A 262 2.80 -22.81 12.17
N ILE A 263 1.78 -22.67 13.00
CA ILE A 263 0.43 -22.27 12.57
C ILE A 263 0.46 -20.89 11.89
N GLU A 264 1.39 -20.02 12.29
CA GLU A 264 1.64 -18.72 11.64
C GLU A 264 1.88 -18.87 10.13
N GLY A 265 2.67 -19.84 9.70
CA GLY A 265 2.90 -20.08 8.27
C GLY A 265 1.64 -20.49 7.52
N ALA A 266 0.77 -21.30 8.16
CA ALA A 266 -0.51 -21.69 7.59
C ALA A 266 -1.50 -20.51 7.50
N ILE A 267 -1.50 -19.61 8.48
CA ILE A 267 -2.32 -18.39 8.46
C ILE A 267 -1.83 -17.43 7.37
N GLN A 268 -0.53 -17.17 7.31
CA GLN A 268 0.06 -16.27 6.31
C GLN A 268 -0.20 -16.73 4.88
N SER A 269 0.00 -18.02 4.59
CA SER A 269 -0.29 -18.57 3.26
C SER A 269 -1.78 -18.49 2.91
N SER A 270 -2.67 -18.72 3.87
CA SER A 270 -4.12 -18.64 3.66
C SER A 270 -4.57 -17.20 3.39
N LEU A 271 -4.08 -16.22 4.16
CA LEU A 271 -4.40 -14.81 3.95
C LEU A 271 -3.96 -14.34 2.56
N ARG A 272 -2.76 -14.73 2.11
CA ARG A 272 -2.26 -14.39 0.78
C ARG A 272 -3.20 -14.88 -0.33
N ILE A 273 -3.72 -16.11 -0.21
CA ILE A 273 -4.65 -16.67 -1.20
C ILE A 273 -6.01 -15.98 -1.13
N VAL A 274 -6.56 -15.77 0.07
CA VAL A 274 -7.86 -15.10 0.22
C VAL A 274 -7.82 -13.68 -0.35
N MET A 275 -6.73 -12.96 -0.12
CA MET A 275 -6.50 -11.63 -0.73
C MET A 275 -6.37 -11.70 -2.24
N HIS A 276 -5.81 -12.78 -2.80
CA HIS A 276 -5.73 -12.98 -4.25
C HIS A 276 -7.06 -13.42 -4.88
N MET A 277 -7.84 -14.25 -4.16
CA MET A 277 -9.11 -14.81 -4.62
C MET A 277 -10.29 -13.86 -4.51
N GLN A 278 -10.23 -12.88 -3.62
CA GLN A 278 -11.12 -11.75 -3.73
C GLN A 278 -10.79 -11.10 -5.09
N GLU A 279 -11.63 -11.29 -6.11
CA GLU A 279 -11.75 -10.25 -7.15
C GLU A 279 -12.09 -9.00 -6.36
N GLU A 280 -11.07 -8.16 -6.16
CA GLU A 280 -11.21 -7.08 -5.21
C GLU A 280 -12.15 -6.05 -5.85
N GLU A 281 -13.40 -6.12 -5.41
CA GLU A 281 -14.41 -5.15 -5.78
C GLU A 281 -14.14 -3.86 -5.00
N PHE A 282 -14.09 -2.77 -5.73
CA PHE A 282 -13.96 -1.44 -5.19
C PHE A 282 -15.15 -0.60 -5.64
N ASP A 283 -15.56 0.34 -4.79
CA ASP A 283 -16.44 1.40 -5.22
C ASP A 283 -15.69 2.25 -6.25
N VAL A 284 -14.45 2.63 -5.92
CA VAL A 284 -13.63 3.51 -6.76
C VAL A 284 -12.20 2.97 -6.86
N VAL A 285 -11.65 2.96 -8.07
CA VAL A 285 -10.21 2.76 -8.29
C VAL A 285 -9.61 4.05 -8.84
N ILE A 286 -8.56 4.54 -8.18
CA ILE A 286 -7.77 5.69 -8.61
C ILE A 286 -6.50 5.17 -9.27
N VAL A 287 -6.34 5.47 -10.55
CA VAL A 287 -5.16 5.15 -11.33
C VAL A 287 -4.18 6.31 -11.23
N ASP A 288 -3.03 6.03 -10.62
CA ASP A 288 -1.98 6.97 -10.21
C ASP A 288 -2.25 7.69 -8.87
N GLY A 289 -1.59 7.19 -7.82
CA GLY A 289 -1.66 7.65 -6.44
C GLY A 289 -0.72 8.79 -6.07
N GLY A 290 -0.31 9.65 -7.02
CA GLY A 290 0.40 10.88 -6.70
C GLY A 290 -0.36 11.79 -5.71
N VAL A 291 0.14 13.00 -5.44
CA VAL A 291 -0.46 13.91 -4.44
C VAL A 291 -1.96 14.12 -4.66
N LEU A 292 -2.39 14.41 -5.91
CA LEU A 292 -3.81 14.57 -6.23
C LEU A 292 -4.62 13.28 -6.00
N GLY A 293 -4.06 12.11 -6.32
CA GLY A 293 -4.72 10.82 -6.13
C GLY A 293 -4.97 10.51 -4.66
N MET A 294 -3.99 10.75 -3.79
CA MET A 294 -4.16 10.57 -2.35
C MET A 294 -5.12 11.58 -1.73
N ILE A 295 -5.06 12.86 -2.12
CA ILE A 295 -6.05 13.86 -1.65
C ILE A 295 -7.45 13.43 -2.09
N THR A 296 -7.61 12.99 -3.35
CA THR A 296 -8.89 12.51 -3.88
C THR A 296 -9.40 11.29 -3.12
N ALA A 297 -8.54 10.33 -2.80
CA ALA A 297 -8.91 9.14 -2.02
C ALA A 297 -9.42 9.51 -0.62
N LEU A 298 -8.70 10.37 0.11
CA LEU A 298 -9.11 10.85 1.44
C LEU A 298 -10.41 11.64 1.40
N THR A 299 -10.54 12.48 0.38
CA THR A 299 -11.71 13.30 0.11
C THR A 299 -12.94 12.40 -0.09
N LEU A 300 -12.87 11.43 -1.00
CA LEU A 300 -13.91 10.41 -1.22
C LEU A 300 -14.26 9.61 0.05
N ALA A 301 -13.24 9.18 0.80
CA ALA A 301 -13.44 8.42 2.04
C ALA A 301 -14.16 9.23 3.12
N LYS A 302 -13.78 10.49 3.34
CA LYS A 302 -14.26 11.30 4.46
C LYS A 302 -15.52 12.10 4.15
N ALA A 303 -15.55 12.79 3.01
CA ALA A 303 -16.64 13.70 2.68
C ALA A 303 -17.77 13.02 1.89
N TRP A 304 -17.46 11.96 1.13
CA TRP A 304 -18.44 11.19 0.35
C TRP A 304 -18.70 9.78 0.88
N ASN A 305 -18.04 9.37 1.96
CA ASN A 305 -18.26 8.10 2.65
C ASN A 305 -18.11 6.86 1.74
N VAL A 306 -17.25 6.93 0.72
CA VAL A 306 -16.92 5.80 -0.14
C VAL A 306 -16.17 4.74 0.68
N LYS A 307 -16.58 3.48 0.58
CA LYS A 307 -16.21 2.43 1.54
C LYS A 307 -15.01 1.62 1.09
N ARG A 308 -14.84 1.43 -0.21
CA ARG A 308 -13.76 0.62 -0.78
C ARG A 308 -13.09 1.39 -1.92
N ILE A 309 -11.92 1.96 -1.64
CA ILE A 309 -11.13 2.71 -2.60
C ILE A 309 -9.80 1.99 -2.82
N ALA A 310 -9.43 1.69 -4.06
CA ALA A 310 -8.06 1.30 -4.39
C ALA A 310 -7.31 2.48 -4.98
N VAL A 311 -6.04 2.63 -4.63
CA VAL A 311 -5.16 3.65 -5.22
C VAL A 311 -3.94 2.95 -5.78
N LEU A 312 -3.83 2.92 -7.11
CA LEU A 312 -2.71 2.30 -7.82
C LEU A 312 -1.52 3.25 -7.83
N MET A 313 -0.37 2.80 -7.33
CA MET A 313 0.85 3.61 -7.28
C MET A 313 1.91 3.04 -8.21
N SER A 314 2.33 3.86 -9.17
CA SER A 314 3.46 3.57 -10.06
C SER A 314 4.77 4.10 -9.47
N GLU A 315 5.91 3.72 -10.04
CA GLU A 315 7.20 4.31 -9.66
C GLU A 315 7.27 5.81 -9.94
N ASP A 316 6.53 6.29 -10.95
CA ASP A 316 6.48 7.72 -11.30
C ASP A 316 5.60 8.53 -10.34
N SER A 317 4.68 7.88 -9.61
CA SER A 317 3.78 8.52 -8.64
C SER A 317 4.52 9.18 -7.47
N GLU A 318 5.79 8.80 -7.24
CA GLU A 318 6.65 9.35 -6.18
C GLU A 318 7.57 10.49 -6.66
N LYS A 319 7.65 10.74 -7.98
CA LYS A 319 8.50 11.80 -8.55
C LYS A 319 7.82 13.16 -8.40
N LEU A 320 8.09 13.81 -7.27
CA LEU A 320 7.49 15.09 -6.92
C LEU A 320 8.52 16.21 -6.86
N LEU A 321 8.04 17.44 -7.06
CA LEU A 321 8.78 18.65 -6.72
C LEU A 321 8.87 18.79 -5.21
N ASP A 322 9.91 19.47 -4.72
CA ASP A 322 10.03 19.79 -3.30
C ASP A 322 9.00 20.84 -2.87
N VAL A 323 8.75 21.82 -3.74
CA VAL A 323 7.89 22.99 -3.48
C VAL A 323 7.15 23.45 -4.75
N ALA A 324 6.01 24.10 -4.57
CA ALA A 324 5.24 24.76 -5.64
C ALA A 324 4.74 26.13 -5.17
N PRO A 325 4.61 27.15 -6.01
CA PRO A 325 4.08 28.44 -5.60
C PRO A 325 2.60 28.32 -5.27
N PHE A 326 2.17 29.21 -4.42
CA PHE A 326 0.77 29.45 -4.14
C PHE A 326 0.53 30.95 -4.22
N HIS A 327 -0.38 31.37 -5.09
CA HIS A 327 -0.75 32.77 -5.23
C HIS A 327 -2.27 32.94 -5.21
N SER A 328 -2.72 33.91 -4.40
CA SER A 328 -4.14 34.22 -4.20
C SER A 328 -4.80 34.90 -5.40
N VAL A 329 -3.98 35.36 -6.35
CA VAL A 329 -4.37 36.09 -7.56
C VAL A 329 -3.57 35.54 -8.73
N ASP A 330 -4.23 35.36 -9.86
CA ASP A 330 -3.68 34.89 -11.13
C ASP A 330 -3.99 35.90 -12.24
N GLU A 331 -3.26 35.85 -13.36
CA GLU A 331 -3.52 36.67 -14.54
C GLU A 331 -4.90 36.43 -15.15
N LYS A 332 -5.48 35.25 -14.91
CA LYS A 332 -6.81 34.85 -15.33
C LYS A 332 -7.80 35.09 -14.19
N TYR A 333 -8.86 35.83 -14.51
CA TYR A 333 -9.87 36.23 -13.53
C TYR A 333 -10.57 35.03 -12.88
N TYR A 334 -10.86 33.98 -13.64
CA TYR A 334 -11.49 32.77 -13.09
C TYR A 334 -10.54 32.00 -12.15
N LEU A 335 -9.25 31.91 -12.47
CA LEU A 335 -8.25 31.28 -11.58
C LEU A 335 -8.09 32.08 -10.27
N SER A 336 -8.18 33.41 -10.34
CA SER A 336 -8.20 34.24 -9.13
C SER A 336 -9.43 33.95 -8.25
N LYS A 337 -10.61 33.72 -8.85
CA LYS A 337 -11.78 33.24 -8.10
C LYS A 337 -11.56 31.85 -7.50
N ALA A 338 -10.93 30.93 -8.23
CA ALA A 338 -10.60 29.60 -7.72
C ALA A 338 -9.67 29.70 -6.50
N SER A 339 -8.63 30.54 -6.56
CA SER A 339 -7.67 30.71 -5.47
C SER A 339 -8.34 31.14 -4.15
N GLN A 340 -9.40 31.96 -4.22
CA GLN A 340 -10.17 32.36 -3.02
C GLN A 340 -10.93 31.18 -2.38
N ILE A 341 -11.40 30.21 -3.19
CA ILE A 341 -12.08 29.00 -2.71
C ILE A 341 -11.05 27.99 -2.17
N VAL A 342 -9.86 27.97 -2.73
CA VAL A 342 -8.82 26.97 -2.46
C VAL A 342 -8.10 27.21 -1.15
N LEU A 343 -7.93 28.47 -0.74
CA LEU A 343 -7.26 28.84 0.50
C LEU A 343 -7.85 28.11 1.74
N PRO A 344 -9.18 28.14 2.01
CA PRO A 344 -9.75 27.41 3.13
C PRO A 344 -9.62 25.88 2.98
N LEU A 345 -9.65 25.34 1.75
CA LEU A 345 -9.47 23.90 1.52
C LEU A 345 -8.07 23.42 1.89
N TRP A 346 -7.03 24.23 1.70
CA TRP A 346 -5.69 23.92 2.19
C TRP A 346 -5.62 23.89 3.72
N GLN A 347 -6.29 24.82 4.39
CA GLN A 347 -6.35 24.84 5.87
C GLN A 347 -7.09 23.61 6.41
N GLU A 348 -8.21 23.23 5.77
CA GLU A 348 -8.92 21.99 6.10
C GLU A 348 -8.03 20.75 5.89
N LEU A 349 -7.21 20.74 4.83
CA LEU A 349 -6.28 19.65 4.57
C LEU A 349 -5.16 19.57 5.63
N GLU A 350 -4.62 20.69 6.09
CA GLU A 350 -3.65 20.73 7.21
C GLU A 350 -4.26 20.13 8.48
N VAL A 351 -5.49 20.52 8.82
CA VAL A 351 -6.24 19.96 9.96
C VAL A 351 -6.45 18.46 9.78
N MET A 352 -6.87 18.03 8.59
CA MET A 352 -7.10 16.64 8.25
C MET A 352 -5.86 15.76 8.43
N LEU A 353 -4.68 16.32 8.10
CA LEU A 353 -3.38 15.67 8.20
C LEU A 353 -2.74 15.79 9.59
N ASN A 354 -3.42 16.45 10.53
CA ASN A 354 -2.90 16.75 11.87
C ASN A 354 -1.57 17.49 11.83
N LEU A 355 -1.49 18.51 10.97
CA LEU A 355 -0.32 19.37 10.82
C LEU A 355 -0.58 20.75 11.46
N PRO A 356 0.46 21.44 11.96
CA PRO A 356 0.34 22.83 12.40
C PRO A 356 -0.14 23.73 11.26
N ALA A 357 -0.98 24.71 11.58
CA ALA A 357 -1.48 25.67 10.60
C ALA A 357 -0.34 26.42 9.90
N GLY A 358 -0.40 26.53 8.57
CA GLY A 358 0.59 27.21 7.73
C GLY A 358 1.88 26.43 7.48
N SER A 359 1.91 25.13 7.81
CA SER A 359 3.06 24.26 7.56
C SER A 359 3.10 23.71 6.13
N LEU A 360 1.93 23.47 5.53
CA LEU A 360 1.81 23.10 4.11
C LEU A 360 1.80 24.35 3.25
N LEU A 361 0.91 25.30 3.59
CA LEU A 361 0.73 26.54 2.85
C LEU A 361 1.50 27.67 3.54
N ASN A 362 2.74 27.88 3.12
CA ASN A 362 3.69 28.79 3.77
C ASN A 362 3.44 30.25 3.37
N THR A 363 2.21 30.75 3.59
CA THR A 363 1.77 32.11 3.22
C THR A 363 2.47 33.21 4.02
N HIS A 364 3.05 32.88 5.17
CA HIS A 364 3.85 33.83 5.97
C HIS A 364 5.08 34.35 5.21
N SER A 365 5.54 33.65 4.18
CA SER A 365 6.63 34.13 3.32
C SER A 365 6.21 35.33 2.46
N GLY A 366 4.93 35.49 2.16
CA GLY A 366 4.48 36.42 1.13
C GLY A 366 4.90 35.97 -0.27
N PHE A 367 4.34 36.64 -1.28
CA PHE A 367 4.63 36.37 -2.68
C PHE A 367 4.85 37.65 -3.47
N VAL A 368 5.88 37.68 -4.32
CA VAL A 368 6.14 38.79 -5.24
C VAL A 368 6.11 38.29 -6.68
N TYR A 369 5.10 38.72 -7.44
CA TYR A 369 5.05 38.53 -8.88
C TYR A 369 5.77 39.70 -9.55
N MET A 370 6.73 39.44 -10.44
CA MET A 370 7.50 40.46 -11.18
C MET A 370 7.34 40.21 -12.68
N GLY A 371 6.53 41.04 -13.34
CA GLY A 371 6.19 40.80 -14.75
C GLY A 371 5.17 41.77 -15.31
N GLN A 372 4.96 41.71 -16.63
CA GLN A 372 4.04 42.61 -17.34
C GLN A 372 2.59 42.51 -16.86
N SER A 373 2.16 41.32 -16.42
CA SER A 373 0.81 41.07 -15.93
C SER A 373 0.53 41.62 -14.53
N SER A 374 1.52 42.16 -13.82
CA SER A 374 1.35 42.68 -12.45
C SER A 374 0.24 43.73 -12.35
N SER A 375 0.15 44.63 -13.34
CA SER A 375 -0.87 45.69 -13.37
C SER A 375 -2.27 45.12 -13.57
N LYS A 376 -2.41 44.12 -14.43
CA LYS A 376 -3.67 43.39 -14.69
C LYS A 376 -4.11 42.63 -13.43
N MET A 377 -3.19 41.92 -12.79
CA MET A 377 -3.45 41.20 -11.54
C MET A 377 -3.85 42.17 -10.41
N ALA A 378 -3.23 43.35 -10.33
CA ALA A 378 -3.62 44.39 -9.37
C ALA A 378 -5.06 44.90 -9.60
N GLU A 379 -5.50 45.00 -10.85
CA GLU A 379 -6.89 45.32 -11.18
C GLU A 379 -7.84 44.21 -10.74
N ILE A 380 -7.46 42.95 -10.98
CA ILE A 380 -8.23 41.79 -10.50
C ILE A 380 -8.35 41.80 -8.96
N CYS A 381 -7.28 42.13 -8.23
CA CYS A 381 -7.32 42.30 -6.77
C CYS A 381 -8.41 43.29 -6.36
N ARG A 382 -8.48 44.46 -7.03
CA ARG A 382 -9.50 45.48 -6.74
C ARG A 382 -10.90 44.98 -7.05
N ASN A 383 -11.08 44.31 -8.20
CA ASN A 383 -12.38 43.81 -8.66
C ASN A 383 -12.93 42.69 -7.77
N LEU A 384 -12.05 41.84 -7.22
CA LEU A 384 -12.40 40.76 -6.30
C LEU A 384 -12.34 41.18 -4.83
N THR A 385 -12.07 42.46 -4.53
CA THR A 385 -11.92 42.98 -3.16
C THR A 385 -10.92 42.20 -2.30
N ILE A 386 -9.85 41.70 -2.92
CA ILE A 386 -8.79 40.94 -2.23
C ILE A 386 -7.92 41.95 -1.46
N SER A 387 -7.94 41.85 -0.13
CA SER A 387 -7.07 42.64 0.75
C SER A 387 -5.60 42.23 0.61
N ASN A 388 -4.68 43.11 1.04
CA ASN A 388 -3.25 42.81 1.13
C ASN A 388 -2.56 42.48 -0.22
N CYS A 389 -3.04 43.11 -1.30
CA CYS A 389 -2.44 43.11 -2.62
C CYS A 389 -1.96 44.53 -2.97
N SER A 390 -0.66 44.71 -3.24
CA SER A 390 -0.09 46.04 -3.53
C SER A 390 0.90 46.03 -4.69
N LEU A 391 0.73 46.98 -5.61
CA LEU A 391 1.70 47.21 -6.67
C LEU A 391 2.95 47.88 -6.07
N LEU A 392 4.12 47.35 -6.40
CA LEU A 392 5.40 47.87 -5.94
C LEU A 392 6.01 48.81 -6.99
N LEU A 393 6.53 49.94 -6.53
CA LEU A 393 7.45 50.76 -7.32
C LEU A 393 8.79 50.04 -7.47
N SER A 394 9.57 50.36 -8.52
CA SER A 394 10.87 49.74 -8.77
C SER A 394 11.84 49.81 -7.58
N THR A 395 11.81 50.91 -6.83
CA THR A 395 12.60 51.10 -5.60
C THR A 395 12.13 50.23 -4.43
N GLN A 396 10.85 49.83 -4.40
CA GLN A 396 10.26 49.01 -3.35
C GLN A 396 10.44 47.49 -3.60
N ILE A 397 10.82 47.10 -4.82
CA ILE A 397 11.11 45.69 -5.13
C ILE A 397 12.34 45.22 -4.34
N SER A 398 13.36 46.07 -4.27
CA SER A 398 14.63 45.81 -3.56
C SER A 398 14.58 46.10 -2.05
N ASP A 399 13.51 46.74 -1.56
CA ASP A 399 13.41 47.14 -0.15
C ASP A 399 13.27 45.91 0.76
N GLY A 400 14.33 45.60 1.52
CA GLY A 400 14.39 44.45 2.41
C GLY A 400 14.41 43.08 1.72
N ARG A 401 14.61 43.03 0.39
CA ARG A 401 14.57 41.80 -0.42
C ARG A 401 15.83 41.67 -1.29
N PRO A 402 16.26 40.44 -1.66
CA PRO A 402 17.52 40.23 -2.36
C PRO A 402 17.43 40.49 -3.87
N PHE A 403 16.56 41.38 -4.34
CA PHE A 403 16.41 41.70 -5.77
C PHE A 403 17.17 42.97 -6.13
N ILE A 404 17.84 42.96 -7.28
CA ILE A 404 18.50 44.13 -7.87
C ILE A 404 18.15 44.23 -9.35
N ASN A 405 18.21 45.44 -9.91
CA ASN A 405 18.05 45.68 -11.36
C ASN A 405 16.76 45.09 -11.97
N ILE A 406 15.66 45.04 -11.22
CA ILE A 406 14.34 44.62 -11.73
C ILE A 406 13.63 45.84 -12.31
N ASN A 407 13.57 45.91 -13.64
CA ASN A 407 12.97 47.02 -14.39
C ASN A 407 11.56 46.69 -14.91
N GLN A 408 10.75 46.02 -14.09
CA GLN A 408 9.37 45.64 -14.43
C GLN A 408 8.40 45.97 -13.30
N PRO A 409 7.10 46.14 -13.60
CA PRO A 409 6.08 46.18 -12.57
C PRO A 409 6.11 44.92 -11.70
N ALA A 410 5.84 45.08 -10.41
CA ALA A 410 5.75 43.97 -9.49
C ALA A 410 4.53 44.09 -8.58
N LEU A 411 3.95 42.96 -8.23
CA LEU A 411 2.80 42.83 -7.35
C LEU A 411 3.20 42.03 -6.10
N HIS A 412 2.94 42.60 -4.94
CA HIS A 412 3.11 41.92 -3.66
C HIS A 412 1.77 41.39 -3.17
N LEU A 413 1.73 40.09 -2.89
CA LEU A 413 0.59 39.36 -2.36
C LEU A 413 0.99 38.80 -0.98
N VAL A 414 0.41 39.35 0.09
CA VAL A 414 0.81 38.97 1.46
C VAL A 414 0.29 37.58 1.84
N GLU A 415 -0.92 37.22 1.40
CA GLU A 415 -1.56 35.93 1.72
C GLU A 415 -1.19 34.83 0.70
N SER A 416 0.06 34.84 0.26
CA SER A 416 0.58 33.98 -0.80
C SER A 416 1.98 33.51 -0.44
N GLY A 417 2.47 32.46 -1.08
CA GLY A 417 3.74 31.84 -0.72
C GLY A 417 3.98 30.60 -1.53
N PHE A 418 4.19 29.46 -0.85
CA PHE A 418 4.44 28.18 -1.50
C PHE A 418 3.83 27.01 -0.72
N VAL A 419 3.57 25.93 -1.44
CA VAL A 419 3.17 24.62 -0.94
C VAL A 419 4.43 23.78 -0.67
N ASN A 420 4.55 23.23 0.54
CA ASN A 420 5.57 22.23 0.86
C ASN A 420 5.11 20.84 0.39
N VAL A 421 5.45 20.49 -0.84
CA VAL A 421 4.96 19.27 -1.52
C VAL A 421 5.56 18.01 -0.89
N THR A 422 6.82 18.06 -0.45
CA THR A 422 7.47 16.92 0.24
C THR A 422 6.81 16.60 1.57
N LEU A 423 6.50 17.62 2.39
CA LEU A 423 5.75 17.43 3.62
C LEU A 423 4.35 16.89 3.33
N LEU A 424 3.65 17.49 2.37
CA LEU A 424 2.31 17.10 1.93
C LEU A 424 2.26 15.62 1.54
N TYR A 425 3.15 15.18 0.65
CA TYR A 425 3.20 13.78 0.21
C TYR A 425 3.42 12.82 1.38
N SER A 426 4.41 13.11 2.24
CA SER A 426 4.71 12.26 3.39
C SER A 426 3.55 12.17 4.39
N ALA A 427 2.81 13.27 4.57
CA ALA A 427 1.66 13.32 5.46
C ALA A 427 0.45 12.59 4.87
N LEU A 428 0.17 12.81 3.58
CA LEU A 428 -0.89 12.12 2.84
C LEU A 428 -0.69 10.61 2.89
N ARG A 429 0.52 10.13 2.55
CA ARG A 429 0.84 8.70 2.55
C ARG A 429 0.56 8.05 3.91
N ARG A 430 1.05 8.67 5.00
CA ARG A 430 0.80 8.19 6.37
C ARG A 430 -0.69 8.12 6.72
N LEU A 431 -1.49 9.09 6.29
CA LEU A 431 -2.92 9.13 6.60
C LEU A 431 -3.71 8.12 5.75
N VAL A 432 -3.39 8.02 4.46
CA VAL A 432 -4.02 7.07 3.54
C VAL A 432 -3.76 5.63 4.00
N GLU A 433 -2.52 5.29 4.35
CA GLU A 433 -2.16 3.96 4.89
C GLU A 433 -2.93 3.58 6.17
N LYS A 434 -3.36 4.58 6.95
CA LYS A 434 -4.14 4.39 8.19
C LYS A 434 -5.65 4.43 7.97
N THR A 435 -6.13 4.78 6.78
CA THR A 435 -7.56 4.96 6.51
C THR A 435 -8.17 3.64 6.04
N PRO A 436 -9.06 2.98 6.81
CA PRO A 436 -9.49 1.60 6.52
C PRO A 436 -10.24 1.42 5.20
N SER A 437 -10.87 2.48 4.68
CA SER A 437 -11.60 2.45 3.40
C SER A 437 -10.69 2.58 2.17
N ILE A 438 -9.39 2.84 2.35
CA ILE A 438 -8.44 3.04 1.26
C ILE A 438 -7.39 1.95 1.29
N ILE A 439 -7.14 1.33 0.13
CA ILE A 439 -6.09 0.35 -0.07
C ILE A 439 -5.08 0.91 -1.08
N LEU A 440 -3.87 1.21 -0.60
CA LEU A 440 -2.75 1.57 -1.47
C LEU A 440 -2.16 0.32 -2.11
N ARG A 441 -1.94 0.39 -3.42
CA ARG A 441 -1.39 -0.69 -4.25
C ARG A 441 -0.05 -0.24 -4.82
N ASP A 442 0.98 -0.37 -3.99
CA ASP A 442 2.35 0.01 -4.35
C ASP A 442 2.90 -0.83 -5.51
N ARG A 443 3.58 -0.17 -6.46
CA ARG A 443 4.21 -0.78 -7.64
C ARG A 443 3.22 -1.56 -8.51
N GLU A 444 1.99 -1.08 -8.57
CA GLU A 444 0.93 -1.67 -9.36
C GLU A 444 0.51 -0.68 -10.44
N THR A 445 0.78 -1.02 -11.70
CA THR A 445 0.51 -0.14 -12.84
C THR A 445 -0.73 -0.59 -13.57
N PHE A 446 -1.51 0.38 -14.05
CA PHE A 446 -2.65 0.12 -14.91
C PHE A 446 -2.20 -0.32 -16.30
N SER A 447 -2.76 -1.44 -16.76
CA SER A 447 -2.47 -2.01 -18.08
C SER A 447 -3.60 -1.74 -19.06
N ASN A 448 -4.82 -2.16 -18.74
CA ASN A 448 -5.97 -2.08 -19.64
C ASN A 448 -7.30 -2.13 -18.86
N LEU A 449 -8.39 -1.91 -19.58
CA LEU A 449 -9.74 -1.89 -19.03
C LEU A 449 -10.66 -2.71 -19.93
N LYS A 450 -11.44 -3.62 -19.33
CA LYS A 450 -12.43 -4.46 -20.01
C LYS A 450 -13.83 -4.14 -19.52
N TYR A 451 -14.71 -3.79 -20.46
CA TYR A 451 -16.12 -3.64 -20.19
C TYR A 451 -16.80 -4.99 -20.16
N ILE A 452 -17.58 -5.23 -19.11
CA ILE A 452 -18.42 -6.41 -19.00
C ILE A 452 -19.85 -5.95 -19.29
N SER A 453 -20.39 -6.31 -20.46
CA SER A 453 -21.73 -5.86 -20.85
C SER A 453 -22.79 -6.38 -19.87
N GLY A 454 -23.65 -5.50 -19.39
CA GLY A 454 -24.73 -5.86 -18.46
C GLY A 454 -24.36 -5.87 -16.98
N VAL A 455 -23.12 -5.47 -16.62
CA VAL A 455 -22.66 -5.38 -15.22
C VAL A 455 -22.36 -3.92 -14.87
N SER A 456 -22.64 -3.50 -13.63
CA SER A 456 -22.39 -2.15 -13.12
C SER A 456 -20.92 -1.86 -12.78
N HIS A 457 -20.01 -2.75 -13.15
CA HIS A 457 -18.60 -2.70 -12.78
C HIS A 457 -17.70 -2.87 -14.01
N VAL A 458 -16.53 -2.27 -13.92
CA VAL A 458 -15.47 -2.32 -14.90
C VAL A 458 -14.35 -3.22 -14.38
N ARG A 459 -13.83 -4.11 -15.24
CA ARG A 459 -12.65 -4.90 -14.92
C ARG A 459 -11.39 -4.16 -15.34
N ILE A 460 -10.51 -3.93 -14.38
CA ILE A 460 -9.26 -3.20 -14.52
C ILE A 460 -8.13 -4.22 -14.50
N GLU A 461 -7.32 -4.27 -15.55
CA GLU A 461 -6.13 -5.11 -15.62
C GLU A 461 -4.92 -4.32 -15.15
N THR A 462 -4.17 -4.89 -14.21
CA THR A 462 -2.97 -4.29 -13.62
C THR A 462 -1.76 -5.19 -13.82
N SER A 463 -0.56 -4.70 -13.48
CA SER A 463 0.65 -5.51 -13.46
C SER A 463 0.62 -6.67 -12.43
N ARG A 464 -0.33 -6.67 -11.49
CA ARG A 464 -0.46 -7.67 -10.41
C ARG A 464 -1.68 -8.58 -10.55
N GLY A 465 -2.56 -8.33 -11.50
CA GLY A 465 -3.77 -9.13 -11.71
C GLY A 465 -4.91 -8.29 -12.26
N SER A 466 -6.11 -8.49 -11.72
CA SER A 466 -7.29 -7.72 -12.11
C SER A 466 -8.13 -7.31 -10.90
N LEU A 467 -8.71 -6.12 -10.99
CA LEU A 467 -9.59 -5.52 -9.98
C LEU A 467 -10.93 -5.20 -10.63
N ASN A 468 -12.01 -5.15 -9.84
CA ASN A 468 -13.31 -4.71 -10.32
C ASN A 468 -13.68 -3.39 -9.63
N ALA A 469 -14.27 -2.44 -10.37
CA ALA A 469 -14.68 -1.17 -9.79
C ALA A 469 -15.99 -0.63 -10.37
N THR A 470 -16.80 0.08 -9.58
CA THR A 470 -17.96 0.83 -10.13
C THR A 470 -17.51 2.05 -10.92
N LYS A 471 -16.47 2.74 -10.44
CA LYS A 471 -15.93 3.97 -11.01
C LYS A 471 -14.41 3.90 -11.05
N VAL A 472 -13.81 4.52 -12.06
CA VAL A 472 -12.36 4.66 -12.19
C VAL A 472 -11.99 6.12 -12.39
N ILE A 473 -11.05 6.62 -11.61
CA ILE A 473 -10.47 7.96 -11.78
C ILE A 473 -9.06 7.79 -12.34
N PHE A 474 -8.81 8.36 -13.52
CA PHE A 474 -7.49 8.42 -14.12
C PHE A 474 -6.83 9.75 -13.77
N LEU A 475 -5.70 9.70 -13.06
CA LEU A 475 -4.88 10.86 -12.73
C LEU A 475 -3.46 10.76 -13.32
N PRO A 476 -3.31 10.46 -14.63
CA PRO A 476 -2.06 9.98 -15.20
C PRO A 476 -0.95 11.04 -15.30
N GLY A 477 -1.22 12.31 -14.97
CA GLY A 477 -0.25 13.41 -15.03
C GLY A 477 0.51 13.46 -16.35
N VAL A 478 1.82 13.22 -16.30
CA VAL A 478 2.71 13.23 -17.47
C VAL A 478 2.45 12.11 -18.48
N GLN A 479 1.76 11.05 -18.06
CA GLN A 479 1.36 9.91 -18.90
C GLN A 479 -0.03 10.09 -19.52
N THR A 480 -0.60 11.31 -19.47
CA THR A 480 -1.98 11.56 -19.95
C THR A 480 -2.16 11.13 -21.40
N LYS A 481 -1.20 11.41 -22.29
CA LYS A 481 -1.31 11.03 -23.71
C LYS A 481 -1.35 9.52 -23.90
N GLU A 482 -0.41 8.82 -23.29
CA GLU A 482 -0.27 7.36 -23.37
C GLU A 482 -1.53 6.68 -22.84
N MET A 483 -2.09 7.20 -21.75
CA MET A 483 -3.32 6.69 -21.17
C MET A 483 -4.53 6.96 -22.05
N MET A 484 -4.71 8.19 -22.54
CA MET A 484 -5.89 8.58 -23.31
C MET A 484 -5.93 7.97 -24.71
N ASN A 485 -4.76 7.70 -25.30
CA ASN A 485 -4.67 6.95 -26.56
C ASN A 485 -5.29 5.54 -26.45
N LYS A 486 -5.25 4.90 -25.27
CA LYS A 486 -5.92 3.60 -25.04
C LYS A 486 -7.45 3.68 -25.18
N PHE A 487 -8.02 4.87 -24.99
CA PHE A 487 -9.44 5.16 -25.17
C PHE A 487 -9.76 5.78 -26.55
N GLY A 488 -8.77 5.87 -27.45
CA GLY A 488 -8.93 6.50 -28.76
C GLY A 488 -9.03 8.03 -28.70
N LEU A 489 -8.64 8.65 -27.59
CA LEU A 489 -8.70 10.10 -27.39
C LEU A 489 -7.32 10.72 -27.60
N ASN A 490 -7.21 11.64 -28.56
CA ASN A 490 -6.00 12.39 -28.82
C ASN A 490 -6.12 13.79 -28.24
N LEU A 491 -5.57 14.00 -27.04
CA LEU A 491 -5.57 15.29 -26.36
C LEU A 491 -4.38 16.14 -26.82
N ASN A 492 -4.65 17.42 -27.15
CA ASN A 492 -3.62 18.38 -27.51
C ASN A 492 -2.86 18.86 -26.25
N ILE A 493 -1.91 18.04 -25.80
CA ILE A 493 -1.09 18.27 -24.63
C ILE A 493 0.37 18.36 -25.07
N ASN A 494 1.18 19.21 -24.44
CA ASN A 494 2.61 19.26 -24.68
C ASN A 494 3.35 18.78 -23.44
N LEU A 495 4.29 17.85 -23.62
CA LEU A 495 5.15 17.35 -22.54
C LEU A 495 6.54 17.97 -22.69
N TYR A 496 7.09 18.48 -21.60
CA TYR A 496 8.41 19.11 -21.57
C TYR A 496 9.28 18.53 -20.48
N GLU A 497 10.58 18.46 -20.73
CA GLU A 497 11.60 18.13 -19.72
C GLU A 497 12.31 19.42 -19.27
N LEU A 498 12.36 19.66 -17.96
CA LEU A 498 12.96 20.85 -17.35
C LEU A 498 13.98 20.48 -16.28
N PRO A 499 15.08 21.25 -16.11
CA PRO A 499 15.94 21.13 -14.95
C PRO A 499 15.16 21.35 -13.65
N SER A 500 15.41 20.54 -12.62
CA SER A 500 14.77 20.70 -11.31
C SER A 500 15.12 22.03 -10.61
N GLY A 501 16.15 22.74 -11.06
CA GLY A 501 16.58 24.03 -10.54
C GLY A 501 17.98 24.04 -9.96
N ILE A 502 18.30 25.15 -9.28
CA ILE A 502 19.57 25.39 -8.59
C ILE A 502 19.31 25.79 -7.14
N ARG A 503 20.27 25.46 -6.27
CA ARG A 503 20.28 25.87 -4.87
C ARG A 503 21.44 26.83 -4.65
N CYS A 504 21.15 28.09 -4.35
CA CYS A 504 22.16 29.11 -4.11
C CYS A 504 22.31 29.36 -2.60
N PRO A 505 23.53 29.29 -2.04
CA PRO A 505 23.72 29.60 -0.62
C PRO A 505 23.44 31.08 -0.37
N MET A 506 22.71 31.35 0.72
CA MET A 506 22.47 32.70 1.18
C MET A 506 23.49 33.10 2.25
N LEU A 507 24.22 34.19 2.02
CA LEU A 507 25.18 34.69 2.99
C LEU A 507 24.45 35.24 4.22
N PRO A 508 24.94 34.99 5.45
CA PRO A 508 24.34 35.50 6.67
C PRO A 508 24.48 37.01 6.74
N ALA A 509 23.47 37.73 6.25
CA ALA A 509 23.23 39.12 6.60
C ALA A 509 22.26 39.12 7.78
N SER A 510 22.59 39.84 8.86
CA SER A 510 21.91 39.77 10.15
C SER A 510 20.41 40.08 10.16
N ASN A 511 19.81 40.53 9.04
CA ASN A 511 18.40 40.92 8.93
C ASN A 511 17.65 40.41 7.68
N ILE A 512 18.25 39.62 6.78
CA ILE A 512 17.63 39.28 5.46
C ILE A 512 16.97 37.89 5.43
N THR A 513 17.35 36.98 6.34
CA THR A 513 16.80 35.61 6.39
C THR A 513 15.30 35.56 6.72
N SER A 514 14.76 36.57 7.41
CA SER A 514 13.33 36.62 7.75
C SER A 514 12.45 37.36 6.74
N THR A 515 12.99 37.81 5.60
CA THR A 515 12.28 38.72 4.68
C THR A 515 12.22 38.28 3.22
N MET A 516 12.82 37.13 2.84
CA MET A 516 12.76 36.70 1.44
C MET A 516 11.39 36.09 1.13
N PRO A 517 10.60 36.67 0.19
CA PRO A 517 9.33 36.11 -0.18
C PRO A 517 9.49 34.96 -1.17
N THR A 518 8.42 34.21 -1.38
CA THR A 518 8.30 33.44 -2.62
C THR A 518 8.16 34.41 -3.77
N TRP A 519 8.69 34.10 -4.95
CA TRP A 519 8.60 35.01 -6.07
C TRP A 519 8.51 34.29 -7.41
N LEU A 520 7.88 34.97 -8.37
CA LEU A 520 7.81 34.56 -9.76
C LEU A 520 8.23 35.74 -10.63
N PHE A 521 9.25 35.52 -11.45
CA PHE A 521 9.72 36.47 -12.44
C PHE A 521 9.26 36.01 -13.82
N ALA A 522 8.37 36.78 -14.45
CA ALA A 522 7.75 36.50 -15.75
C ALA A 522 7.79 37.76 -16.64
N PRO A 523 8.98 38.13 -17.16
CA PRO A 523 9.19 39.35 -17.94
C PRO A 523 8.51 39.36 -19.31
N ASN A 524 8.23 38.18 -19.84
CA ASN A 524 7.65 37.91 -21.15
C ASN A 524 7.14 36.45 -21.17
N ASP A 525 6.53 36.01 -22.26
CA ASP A 525 5.98 34.65 -22.40
C ASP A 525 7.04 33.54 -22.55
N ASN A 526 8.32 33.90 -22.68
CA ASN A 526 9.39 32.97 -23.03
C ASN A 526 10.23 32.56 -21.84
N ASP A 527 10.45 33.41 -20.84
CA ASP A 527 11.38 33.15 -19.73
C ASP A 527 10.71 33.40 -18.38
N HIS A 528 10.33 32.35 -17.67
CA HIS A 528 9.76 32.42 -16.33
C HIS A 528 10.66 31.70 -15.32
N TYR A 529 10.89 32.32 -14.17
CA TYR A 529 11.67 31.74 -13.06
C TYR A 529 10.91 31.89 -11.75
N ALA A 530 10.93 30.86 -10.92
CA ALA A 530 10.38 30.92 -9.57
C ALA A 530 11.50 30.74 -8.56
N GLY A 531 11.38 31.39 -7.40
CA GLY A 531 12.27 31.12 -6.29
C GLY A 531 11.56 31.14 -4.95
N TYR A 532 12.17 30.42 -4.01
CA TYR A 532 11.57 30.09 -2.73
C TYR A 532 12.47 30.52 -1.57
N PRO A 533 11.89 30.90 -0.41
CA PRO A 533 12.62 31.18 0.82
C PRO A 533 13.69 30.13 1.13
N PRO A 534 14.79 30.49 1.81
CA PRO A 534 15.80 29.51 2.16
C PRO A 534 15.21 28.39 3.03
N ASP A 535 15.60 27.16 2.75
CA ASP A 535 15.29 26.03 3.62
C ASP A 535 16.09 26.11 4.93
N GLY A 536 15.85 25.18 5.86
CA GLY A 536 16.63 25.07 7.11
C GLY A 536 18.15 24.87 6.89
N SER A 537 18.58 24.62 5.65
CA SER A 537 19.97 24.44 5.22
C SER A 537 20.62 25.75 4.78
N GLY A 538 19.86 26.85 4.66
CA GLY A 538 20.35 28.17 4.26
C GLY A 538 20.49 28.36 2.74
N TYR A 539 19.85 27.51 1.93
CA TYR A 539 19.90 27.61 0.46
C TYR A 539 18.58 28.09 -0.11
N VAL A 540 18.66 29.06 -1.01
CA VAL A 540 17.54 29.51 -1.83
C VAL A 540 17.37 28.57 -3.01
N CYS A 541 16.17 28.01 -3.18
CA CYS A 541 15.82 27.20 -4.35
C CYS A 541 15.32 28.13 -5.47
N ILE A 542 15.85 27.97 -6.68
CA ILE A 542 15.46 28.73 -7.87
C ILE A 542 15.26 27.77 -9.03
N GLU A 543 14.10 27.84 -9.67
CA GLU A 543 13.66 26.86 -10.66
C GLU A 543 13.23 27.56 -11.96
N PRO A 544 13.60 27.01 -13.14
CA PRO A 544 13.03 27.45 -14.40
C PRO A 544 11.58 26.97 -14.51
N ARG A 545 10.69 27.85 -14.98
CA ARG A 545 9.26 27.54 -15.19
C ARG A 545 8.92 27.42 -16.66
N ILE A 546 9.28 28.43 -17.44
CA ILE A 546 9.04 28.47 -18.86
C ILE A 546 10.30 28.99 -19.52
N VAL A 547 10.80 28.26 -20.52
CA VAL A 547 11.93 28.66 -21.37
C VAL A 547 11.57 28.32 -22.82
N LYS A 548 10.48 28.88 -23.36
CA LYS A 548 9.79 28.37 -24.58
C LYS A 548 10.71 28.14 -25.78
N SER A 549 11.73 28.97 -25.95
CA SER A 549 12.69 28.86 -27.07
C SER A 549 13.67 27.69 -26.96
N LYS A 550 13.78 27.05 -25.79
CA LYS A 550 14.77 26.01 -25.47
C LYS A 550 14.21 24.78 -24.74
N MET A 551 12.93 24.79 -24.36
CA MET A 551 12.30 23.61 -23.77
C MET A 551 12.29 22.44 -24.76
N GLN A 552 12.81 21.29 -24.32
CA GLN A 552 12.74 20.07 -25.09
C GLN A 552 11.32 19.51 -25.02
N LYS A 553 10.59 19.56 -26.14
CA LYS A 553 9.29 18.91 -26.28
C LYS A 553 9.49 17.40 -26.44
N LEU A 554 8.79 16.63 -25.62
CA LEU A 554 8.80 15.17 -25.67
C LEU A 554 7.50 14.64 -26.30
N ASN A 555 7.60 13.49 -26.95
CA ASN A 555 6.43 12.76 -27.44
C ASN A 555 5.85 11.84 -26.37
N SER A 556 6.70 11.34 -25.46
CA SER A 556 6.31 10.43 -24.38
C SER A 556 7.12 10.67 -23.10
N SER A 557 6.54 10.36 -21.94
CA SER A 557 7.25 10.44 -20.65
C SER A 557 8.44 9.49 -20.56
N TYR A 558 8.45 8.41 -21.35
CA TYR A 558 9.57 7.46 -21.42
C TYR A 558 10.82 8.01 -22.10
N GLU A 559 10.72 9.17 -22.78
CA GLU A 559 11.85 9.84 -23.44
C GLU A 559 12.67 10.73 -22.49
N GLN A 560 12.29 10.83 -21.21
CA GLN A 560 12.98 11.67 -20.22
C GLN A 560 14.46 11.27 -20.10
N THR A 561 15.35 12.22 -20.33
CA THR A 561 16.81 11.97 -20.31
C THR A 561 17.40 12.01 -18.90
N ASN A 562 16.71 12.65 -17.94
CA ASN A 562 17.21 12.98 -16.61
C ASN A 562 18.51 13.79 -16.62
N LYS A 563 18.79 14.49 -17.73
CA LYS A 563 19.99 15.31 -17.90
C LYS A 563 19.57 16.77 -18.07
N PRO A 564 19.84 17.64 -17.08
CA PRO A 564 19.55 19.06 -17.19
C PRO A 564 20.23 19.69 -18.41
N ASP A 565 19.48 20.48 -19.19
CA ASP A 565 20.05 21.24 -20.29
C ASP A 565 21.06 22.29 -19.76
N PRO A 566 22.36 22.20 -20.14
CA PRO A 566 23.38 23.13 -19.67
C PRO A 566 23.11 24.59 -20.06
N GLU A 567 22.44 24.84 -21.19
CA GLU A 567 22.11 26.19 -21.64
C GLU A 567 21.02 26.81 -20.77
N ILE A 568 19.97 26.05 -20.41
CA ILE A 568 18.92 26.51 -19.50
C ILE A 568 19.52 26.85 -18.13
N LEU A 569 20.37 25.98 -17.60
CA LEU A 569 21.07 26.20 -16.32
C LEU A 569 21.98 27.44 -16.37
N LYS A 570 22.73 27.61 -17.47
CA LYS A 570 23.57 28.80 -17.67
C LYS A 570 22.73 30.08 -17.71
N ARG A 571 21.57 30.07 -18.39
CA ARG A 571 20.65 31.21 -18.43
C ARG A 571 20.11 31.53 -17.04
N LEU A 572 19.72 30.50 -16.27
CA LEU A 572 19.26 30.65 -14.89
C LEU A 572 20.34 31.26 -13.98
N LEU A 573 21.56 30.74 -14.00
CA LEU A 573 22.68 31.29 -13.23
C LEU A 573 23.03 32.72 -13.64
N THR A 574 22.99 33.01 -14.95
CA THR A 574 23.19 34.36 -15.48
C THR A 574 22.13 35.31 -14.93
N TRP A 575 20.86 34.91 -14.96
CA TRP A 575 19.76 35.69 -14.39
C TRP A 575 19.97 35.96 -12.90
N VAL A 576 20.31 34.93 -12.11
CA VAL A 576 20.56 35.10 -10.66
C VAL A 576 21.69 36.09 -10.42
N SER A 577 22.81 35.98 -11.14
CA SER A 577 23.93 36.94 -10.98
C SER A 577 23.61 38.38 -11.38
N GLN A 578 22.63 38.61 -12.25
CA GLN A 578 22.24 39.94 -12.72
C GLN A 578 21.15 40.58 -11.86
N HIS A 579 20.26 39.76 -11.29
CA HIS A 579 19.01 40.20 -10.68
C HIS A 579 18.85 39.86 -9.21
N MET A 580 19.73 39.03 -8.64
CA MET A 580 19.82 38.81 -7.20
C MET A 580 21.02 39.53 -6.61
N SER A 581 20.86 40.09 -5.41
CA SER A 581 21.92 40.79 -4.71
C SER A 581 23.04 39.84 -4.30
N VAL A 582 24.19 40.38 -3.90
CA VAL A 582 25.38 39.62 -3.45
C VAL A 582 25.11 38.68 -2.27
N THR A 583 23.97 38.82 -1.58
CA THR A 583 23.53 37.90 -0.53
C THR A 583 23.20 36.51 -1.04
N VAL A 584 22.89 36.34 -2.33
CA VAL A 584 22.64 35.04 -2.97
C VAL A 584 23.83 34.71 -3.86
N ASP A 585 24.71 33.81 -3.41
CA ASP A 585 25.97 33.53 -4.10
C ASP A 585 25.77 32.48 -5.21
N SER A 586 25.52 32.96 -6.43
CA SER A 586 25.38 32.12 -7.63
C SER A 586 26.67 31.36 -8.02
N THR A 587 27.85 31.78 -7.55
CA THR A 587 29.13 31.12 -7.88
C THR A 587 29.31 29.79 -7.15
N LYS A 588 28.58 29.62 -6.03
CA LYS A 588 28.54 28.39 -5.23
C LYS A 588 27.21 27.65 -5.37
N ALA A 589 26.46 27.93 -6.44
CA ALA A 589 25.20 27.27 -6.69
C ALA A 589 25.39 25.76 -6.86
N ILE A 590 24.57 24.99 -6.14
CA ILE A 590 24.46 23.54 -6.30
C ILE A 590 23.42 23.28 -7.39
N ILE A 591 23.84 22.64 -8.47
CA ILE A 591 22.96 22.28 -9.58
C ILE A 591 22.37 20.90 -9.29
N ALA A 592 21.05 20.78 -9.41
CA ALA A 592 20.40 19.48 -9.31
C ALA A 592 20.73 18.61 -10.53
N ASN A 593 21.19 17.37 -10.32
CA ASN A 593 21.58 16.43 -11.38
C ASN A 593 20.38 15.66 -11.97
N ASN A 594 19.17 16.17 -11.86
CA ASN A 594 17.94 15.54 -12.34
C ASN A 594 17.03 16.55 -13.04
N THR A 595 16.02 16.04 -13.74
CA THR A 595 15.00 16.83 -14.43
C THR A 595 13.61 16.46 -13.92
N VAL A 596 12.64 17.32 -14.20
CA VAL A 596 11.22 17.11 -13.95
C VAL A 596 10.47 17.21 -15.27
N LEU A 597 9.43 16.39 -15.41
CA LEU A 597 8.52 16.44 -16.53
C LEU A 597 7.35 17.38 -16.21
N ASP A 598 6.98 18.21 -17.18
CA ASP A 598 5.82 19.10 -17.07
C ASP A 598 4.86 18.90 -18.25
N THR A 599 3.57 18.89 -17.91
CA THR A 599 2.46 18.70 -18.83
C THR A 599 1.78 20.04 -19.06
N ILE A 600 2.05 20.68 -20.19
CA ILE A 600 1.42 21.95 -20.55
C ILE A 600 0.19 21.66 -21.40
N LEU A 601 -0.99 21.88 -20.81
CA LEU A 601 -2.26 21.89 -21.51
C LEU A 601 -2.42 23.21 -22.27
N PHE A 602 -3.31 23.22 -23.27
CA PHE A 602 -3.69 24.47 -23.93
C PHE A 602 -4.19 25.46 -22.86
N ASP A 603 -3.65 26.68 -22.87
CA ASP A 603 -3.91 27.73 -21.88
C ASP A 603 -3.48 27.42 -20.42
N ASP A 604 -2.48 26.58 -20.16
CA ASP A 604 -1.96 26.33 -18.79
C ASP A 604 -3.04 25.89 -17.77
N GLY A 605 -4.08 25.21 -18.28
CA GLY A 605 -5.28 24.84 -17.53
C GLY A 605 -5.27 23.43 -16.93
N PHE A 606 -6.46 22.86 -16.80
CA PHE A 606 -6.71 21.53 -16.27
C PHE A 606 -7.91 20.89 -16.97
N ILE A 607 -7.98 19.56 -16.96
CA ILE A 607 -9.11 18.76 -17.44
C ILE A 607 -9.61 17.95 -16.24
N LEU A 608 -10.88 18.14 -15.86
CA LEU A 608 -11.57 17.42 -14.79
C LEU A 608 -12.96 17.05 -15.30
N ASP A 609 -13.05 15.94 -16.02
CA ASP A 609 -14.31 15.57 -16.69
C ASP A 609 -14.41 14.05 -16.86
N TYR A 610 -15.57 13.61 -17.29
CA TYR A 610 -15.80 12.25 -17.73
C TYR A 610 -15.03 11.92 -19.02
N ILE A 611 -14.66 10.65 -19.19
CA ILE A 611 -14.11 10.17 -20.46
C ILE A 611 -15.28 9.97 -21.45
N PRO A 612 -15.26 10.61 -22.64
CA PRO A 612 -16.33 10.47 -23.64
C PRO A 612 -16.62 9.00 -23.99
N GLY A 613 -17.90 8.65 -24.03
CA GLY A 613 -18.39 7.29 -24.25
C GLY A 613 -18.41 6.40 -23.00
N PHE A 614 -17.87 6.89 -21.87
CA PHE A 614 -17.77 6.14 -20.61
C PHE A 614 -18.15 6.98 -19.39
N GLU A 615 -19.06 7.95 -19.58
CA GLU A 615 -19.38 9.00 -18.61
C GLU A 615 -20.01 8.47 -17.32
N GLN A 616 -20.53 7.25 -17.36
CA GLN A 616 -21.06 6.60 -16.16
C GLN A 616 -19.98 5.95 -15.30
N MET A 617 -18.75 5.81 -15.78
CA MET A 617 -17.75 4.94 -15.16
C MET A 617 -16.38 5.60 -15.01
N LEU A 618 -15.94 6.41 -15.98
CA LEU A 618 -14.56 6.89 -16.03
C LEU A 618 -14.47 8.41 -15.93
N VAL A 619 -13.58 8.88 -15.06
CA VAL A 619 -13.26 10.30 -14.85
C VAL A 619 -11.77 10.51 -15.15
N LEU A 620 -11.43 11.57 -15.88
CA LEU A 620 -10.08 12.03 -16.11
C LEU A 620 -9.81 13.29 -15.29
N GLY A 621 -8.71 13.28 -14.55
CA GLY A 621 -8.14 14.46 -13.92
C GLY A 621 -6.70 14.65 -14.37
N THR A 622 -6.41 15.73 -15.10
CA THR A 622 -5.04 16.13 -15.44
C THR A 622 -4.91 17.64 -15.37
N HIS A 623 -3.70 18.12 -15.06
CA HIS A 623 -3.47 19.54 -14.89
C HIS A 623 -2.05 19.91 -15.29
N SER A 624 -1.87 21.17 -15.67
CA SER A 624 -0.55 21.75 -15.80
C SER A 624 0.08 22.01 -14.45
N TRP A 625 1.35 22.39 -14.44
CA TRP A 625 2.09 22.63 -13.22
C TRP A 625 1.42 23.67 -12.28
N SER A 626 0.77 24.69 -12.84
CA SER A 626 -0.08 25.66 -12.11
C SER A 626 -1.22 24.99 -11.32
N GLY A 627 -1.58 23.75 -11.64
CA GLY A 627 -2.61 22.95 -11.00
C GLY A 627 -2.30 22.50 -9.57
N ILE A 628 -1.03 22.48 -9.14
CA ILE A 628 -0.66 21.98 -7.80
C ILE A 628 -1.37 22.75 -6.70
N GLN A 629 -1.42 24.09 -6.80
CA GLN A 629 -2.12 24.90 -5.81
C GLN A 629 -3.62 24.61 -5.74
N TYR A 630 -4.22 24.08 -6.80
CA TYR A 630 -5.65 23.80 -6.91
C TYR A 630 -6.03 22.36 -6.55
N MET A 631 -5.08 21.49 -6.20
CA MET A 631 -5.32 20.07 -5.93
C MET A 631 -6.44 19.77 -4.91
N PRO A 632 -6.57 20.51 -3.77
CA PRO A 632 -7.69 20.30 -2.85
C PRO A 632 -9.06 20.55 -3.50
N LEU A 633 -9.16 21.58 -4.36
CA LEU A 633 -10.39 21.86 -5.12
C LEU A 633 -10.64 20.80 -6.19
N PHE A 634 -9.60 20.35 -6.89
CA PHE A 634 -9.70 19.28 -7.89
C PHE A 634 -10.22 17.99 -7.27
N ALA A 635 -9.73 17.61 -6.09
CA ALA A 635 -10.23 16.44 -5.36
C ALA A 635 -11.72 16.55 -5.01
N GLN A 636 -12.20 17.74 -4.63
CA GLN A 636 -13.63 17.98 -4.37
C GLN A 636 -14.47 17.80 -5.65
N ILE A 637 -14.00 18.35 -6.77
CA ILE A 637 -14.65 18.21 -8.08
C ILE A 637 -14.71 16.74 -8.51
N LEU A 638 -13.58 16.03 -8.44
CA LEU A 638 -13.51 14.60 -8.76
C LEU A 638 -14.44 13.76 -7.86
N GLY A 639 -14.52 14.10 -6.57
CA GLY A 639 -15.46 13.49 -5.63
C GLY A 639 -16.93 13.66 -6.05
N GLN A 640 -17.30 14.84 -6.53
CA GLN A 640 -18.64 15.09 -7.05
C GLN A 640 -18.92 14.31 -8.35
N LEU A 641 -17.98 14.29 -9.30
CA LEU A 641 -18.14 13.57 -10.58
C LEU A 641 -18.36 12.06 -10.37
N VAL A 642 -17.66 11.49 -9.39
CA VAL A 642 -17.75 10.05 -9.09
C VAL A 642 -19.06 9.68 -8.40
N THR A 643 -19.62 10.58 -7.58
CA THR A 643 -20.81 10.30 -6.77
C THR A 643 -22.14 10.77 -7.39
N ASN A 644 -22.11 11.74 -8.30
CA ASN A 644 -23.30 12.17 -9.03
C ASN A 644 -23.58 11.23 -10.22
N ASN A 645 -24.73 10.54 -10.18
CA ASN A 645 -25.21 9.67 -11.26
C ASN A 645 -26.01 10.41 -12.35
N LYS A 646 -26.03 11.75 -12.36
CA LYS A 646 -26.77 12.54 -13.36
C LYS A 646 -25.82 13.22 -14.34
N SER A 647 -25.97 12.89 -15.62
CA SER A 647 -25.48 13.72 -16.73
C SER A 647 -26.32 15.00 -16.80
N SER A 648 -26.06 15.98 -15.96
CA SER A 648 -26.56 17.35 -16.19
C SER A 648 -25.95 18.31 -15.17
N THR A 649 -25.20 19.27 -15.72
CA THR A 649 -24.96 20.61 -15.19
C THR A 649 -24.48 20.67 -13.73
N TRP A 650 -23.17 20.93 -13.62
CA TRP A 650 -22.44 21.42 -12.45
C TRP A 650 -23.30 22.19 -11.44
N PRO A 651 -23.10 21.99 -10.12
CA PRO A 651 -23.61 22.92 -9.11
C PRO A 651 -23.16 24.33 -9.46
N SER A 652 -24.10 25.26 -9.48
CA SER A 652 -24.00 26.65 -9.96
C SER A 652 -22.92 27.53 -9.31
N HIS A 653 -22.11 27.00 -8.40
CA HIS A 653 -20.98 27.70 -7.78
C HIS A 653 -19.63 27.43 -8.46
N TYR A 654 -19.44 26.27 -9.10
CA TYR A 654 -18.18 25.91 -9.76
C TYR A 654 -18.17 26.16 -11.28
N ALA A 655 -19.36 26.33 -11.89
CA ALA A 655 -19.52 26.74 -13.29
C ALA A 655 -18.91 28.11 -13.62
N LEU A 656 -18.58 28.93 -12.62
CA LEU A 656 -17.92 30.24 -12.78
C LEU A 656 -16.41 30.15 -13.03
N LEU A 657 -15.81 28.95 -12.91
CA LEU A 657 -14.36 28.73 -13.02
C LEU A 657 -13.91 28.22 -14.40
N LEU A 658 -14.83 28.03 -15.34
CA LEU A 658 -14.52 27.56 -16.69
C LEU A 658 -15.28 28.41 -17.72
N PRO A 659 -14.74 29.58 -18.13
CA PRO A 659 -15.15 30.16 -19.38
C PRO A 659 -14.35 29.47 -20.50
N GLU A 660 -15.07 28.78 -21.39
CA GLU A 660 -14.60 28.23 -22.67
C GLU A 660 -13.99 26.82 -22.65
N PHE A 661 -14.85 25.82 -22.42
CA PHE A 661 -14.81 24.57 -23.20
C PHE A 661 -16.25 24.22 -23.63
N SER A 662 -16.63 24.78 -24.78
CA SER A 662 -17.73 24.33 -25.65
C SER A 662 -17.30 24.52 -27.09
#